data_AF-A0A561TTK1-F1
#
_entry.id   AF-A0A561TTK1-F1
#
_cell.length_a   1.000
_cell.length_b   1.000
_cell.length_c   1.000
_cell.angle_alpha   90.00
_cell.angle_beta   90.00
_cell.angle_gamma   90.00
#
_symmetry.space_group_name_H-M   'P 1'
#
loop_
_entity.id
_entity.type
_entity.pdbx_description
1 polymer ?
#
loop_
_entity_poly.entity_id
_entity_poly.type
_entity_poly.pdbx_seq_one_letter_code
_entity_poly.pdbx_strand_id
1 'polypeptide(L)'
;MAGRVARWAAAGAAAITLLGTVQAGVSAATPAVMSPQVDLRVLLIGGGSTDPTTTAWQNALATEGVPYTLVNASGAIGSETVTLPSLSTGSHAYFNGVVVADSPTFFAAGQLSSLFSYESTFGIRQLDGYMYPSPSLGLTAAGSGAVTGTAQLTSAALTQLPELKGPVPFESGSYGYPATPVAGAPVTPWLENPAGQTLAAVYQHPSTDPQAGVSELSLTFDYNSTMLPWLLLAPGLVNWVTQDTHLGLYRNYFGQDVDDMFISDNEWSRQYQCTPAATDPNDVLCPSGVGGNAADGPADTQMTATDVDYVANWEKQTGIKLEFAFNAIGACTAPTATAESSANCSGSTTVNGQNFTDPGQAVDSGYPNDAAFVNELLKQQGSFNWITHTWSHMYLGCQVGGPQPANAPTAGSGGTLTAGGYSYEITAATAYGESEPSVPQQVTVGANGSVALSWPDAPNGGGPSLAKLESLYSGGTGFWGYNVYRAPAGSTSFGLVGQVAEDPTGAATGYSFTDTGATTPGGGPGSTSTFPTATDPGIDCSANSAWLPATSTQPDSSIEQEIGLDDAFAANNGLTNFSTGGLVTGEHSGLENPNMPKSMADMGISVFGTDASRQPQSYTIQGTSASGASNTASSAPRYPSNIYYNAANWPDELSEYNTAYVAQGSSMGDSQYPAETGKCVNTPSTTCSSAPASESTLLASESRIMLGHVLADDPRMNYAHQSNLIGPATQTVNGTTSDYGYTLLTLLNDMQAQYSSWYTAPLTQMTDATTSQTIGESAAWASAEQAGTVTASVSNGSVQVTNSAGAAVTVPITVPAGSTVNGAAFGQSYGGTLSAWTSIAAGDTTTVTTTTDTAPAITSAATANATAGAAFSATVTTSGNPTPALTESGTLPGGVTFTDNGNGTATLAGTPATGSSGSYPLTITASSPAGSTSQSLTLTVAQAPAITSATSAAFTAGTAGTFSVTSTGSSTAALKETGALPGGVTFTDNGNGTATLAGTPATGTGGSYPLTITATSPAGTANQSFTLSVAQAPAVTSAATAAFTAGTAGTFTVTTSGNPAAALTESGTLPGGVTFTDNGNGTATLAGTPATGTGGSYPLTITSTNSAGTASQSLTLTVTQAPAITSAATVTGRMLTPLSFTATTTANPTASLSETGLLPLGLAFTPGKNGTAALTGLPLLPGTYHLKLTARNATGSTTQALTVTIGA
;
A
#
# COMPACT_ATOMS: atom_id res chain seq x y z
N MET A 1 -24.67 5.59 56.77
CA MET A 1 -25.47 6.59 57.52
C MET A 1 -26.87 6.67 56.92
N ALA A 2 -27.88 7.14 57.66
CA ALA A 2 -29.29 6.86 57.35
C ALA A 2 -30.08 8.05 56.80
N GLY A 3 -31.08 7.76 55.96
CA GLY A 3 -32.21 8.65 55.66
C GLY A 3 -32.12 9.45 54.35
N ARG A 4 -33.24 9.87 53.72
CA ARG A 4 -34.67 9.68 54.05
C ARG A 4 -35.54 9.79 52.79
N VAL A 5 -36.70 9.13 52.82
CA VAL A 5 -37.79 9.20 51.84
C VAL A 5 -38.66 10.45 52.06
N ALA A 6 -39.19 11.06 50.98
CA ALA A 6 -40.44 11.84 51.04
C ALA A 6 -41.18 11.87 49.69
N ARG A 7 -42.48 11.50 49.70
CA ARG A 7 -43.43 11.64 48.57
C ARG A 7 -44.29 12.90 48.73
N TRP A 8 -44.67 13.55 47.63
CA TRP A 8 -45.92 14.32 47.47
C TRP A 8 -46.43 14.03 46.05
N ALA A 9 -47.60 13.43 45.79
CA ALA A 9 -48.99 13.76 46.13
C ALA A 9 -49.67 14.62 45.04
N ALA A 10 -50.87 14.22 44.61
CA ALA A 10 -51.51 14.69 43.37
C ALA A 10 -52.90 15.33 43.61
N ALA A 11 -53.24 16.31 42.76
CA ALA A 11 -54.58 16.80 42.37
C ALA A 11 -54.36 17.89 41.29
N GLY A 12 -55.22 18.15 40.30
CA GLY A 12 -56.55 17.60 40.01
C GLY A 12 -57.54 18.72 39.68
N ALA A 13 -57.76 19.05 38.40
CA ALA A 13 -58.82 19.96 37.93
C ALA A 13 -59.17 19.66 36.46
N ALA A 14 -60.47 19.69 36.12
CA ALA A 14 -61.01 19.30 34.81
C ALA A 14 -61.57 20.50 34.02
N ALA A 15 -61.60 20.40 32.68
CA ALA A 15 -62.31 21.33 31.80
C ALA A 15 -62.93 20.61 30.58
N ILE A 16 -64.14 21.03 30.19
CA ILE A 16 -65.12 20.33 29.32
C ILE A 16 -65.89 21.43 28.55
N THR A 17 -66.16 21.41 27.24
CA THR A 17 -65.97 20.42 26.14
C THR A 17 -65.76 21.18 24.82
N LEU A 18 -65.20 20.56 23.76
CA LEU A 18 -65.90 20.47 22.46
C LEU A 18 -65.30 19.43 21.50
N LEU A 19 -66.15 18.84 20.65
CA LEU A 19 -65.78 17.78 19.72
C LEU A 19 -65.20 18.30 18.40
N GLY A 20 -64.18 17.61 17.90
CA GLY A 20 -63.75 17.63 16.50
C GLY A 20 -63.29 16.24 16.08
N THR A 21 -64.13 15.51 15.36
CA THR A 21 -63.84 14.13 14.93
C THR A 21 -62.84 14.11 13.78
N VAL A 22 -61.60 13.72 14.06
CA VAL A 22 -60.68 13.19 13.04
C VAL A 22 -60.46 11.72 13.33
N GLN A 23 -60.89 10.88 12.40
CA GLN A 23 -60.82 9.44 12.50
C GLN A 23 -59.40 8.98 12.21
N ALA A 24 -58.56 8.95 13.25
CA ALA A 24 -57.25 8.31 13.18
C ALA A 24 -57.47 6.82 12.88
N GLY A 25 -57.07 6.37 11.71
CA GLY A 25 -57.00 4.95 11.40
C GLY A 25 -56.04 4.30 12.37
N VAL A 26 -56.54 3.33 13.15
CA VAL A 26 -55.68 2.50 13.99
C VAL A 26 -54.92 1.58 13.05
N SER A 27 -53.76 2.02 12.56
CA SER A 27 -52.78 1.10 11.99
C SER A 27 -52.47 0.07 13.07
N ALA A 28 -52.79 -1.19 12.79
CA ALA A 28 -52.38 -2.29 13.65
C ALA A 28 -50.86 -2.18 13.83
N ALA A 29 -50.40 -2.19 15.08
CA ALA A 29 -48.98 -2.27 15.35
C ALA A 29 -48.45 -3.53 14.67
N THR A 30 -47.60 -3.37 13.66
CA THR A 30 -46.80 -4.47 13.12
C THR A 30 -46.09 -5.11 14.31
N PRO A 31 -46.17 -6.45 14.47
CA PRO A 31 -45.43 -7.11 15.54
C PRO A 31 -43.96 -6.75 15.39
N ALA A 32 -43.28 -6.50 16.51
CA ALA A 32 -41.84 -6.29 16.49
C ALA A 32 -41.21 -7.52 15.84
N VAL A 33 -40.51 -7.30 14.71
CA VAL A 33 -39.69 -8.35 14.09
C VAL A 33 -38.64 -8.70 15.13
N MET A 34 -38.70 -9.93 15.65
CA MET A 34 -37.61 -10.42 16.49
C MET A 34 -36.40 -10.59 15.59
N SER A 35 -35.32 -9.86 15.89
CA SER A 35 -34.03 -10.05 15.23
C SER A 35 -33.66 -11.53 15.33
N PRO A 36 -33.27 -12.19 14.22
CA PRO A 36 -32.91 -13.59 14.26
C PRO A 36 -31.75 -13.84 15.24
N GLN A 37 -31.70 -15.04 15.77
CA GLN A 37 -30.55 -15.60 16.47
C GLN A 37 -29.84 -16.52 15.46
N VAL A 38 -28.54 -16.34 15.27
CA VAL A 38 -27.74 -17.16 14.35
C VAL A 38 -26.58 -17.77 15.12
N ASP A 39 -26.48 -19.10 15.16
CA ASP A 39 -25.38 -19.79 15.83
C ASP A 39 -24.06 -19.63 15.04
N LEU A 40 -22.95 -19.48 15.75
CA LEU A 40 -21.62 -19.32 15.14
C LEU A 40 -21.04 -20.70 14.80
N ARG A 41 -21.47 -21.25 13.66
CA ARG A 41 -21.11 -22.57 13.15
C ARG A 41 -21.21 -22.62 11.62
N VAL A 42 -20.23 -23.22 10.95
CA VAL A 42 -20.23 -23.38 9.49
C VAL A 42 -20.93 -24.68 9.09
N LEU A 43 -21.75 -24.65 8.04
CA LEU A 43 -22.23 -25.85 7.34
C LEU A 43 -21.26 -26.18 6.20
N LEU A 44 -20.48 -27.25 6.36
CA LEU A 44 -19.52 -27.73 5.35
C LEU A 44 -20.13 -28.90 4.57
N ILE A 45 -20.26 -28.76 3.25
CA ILE A 45 -20.76 -29.77 2.33
C ILE A 45 -19.60 -30.19 1.42
N GLY A 46 -19.34 -31.49 1.29
CA GLY A 46 -18.20 -31.98 0.49
C GLY A 46 -18.19 -33.47 0.24
N GLY A 47 -17.13 -33.98 -0.38
CA GLY A 47 -16.95 -35.42 -0.68
C GLY A 47 -16.57 -36.29 0.53
N GLY A 48 -16.33 -35.67 1.69
CA GLY A 48 -15.78 -36.30 2.89
C GLY A 48 -14.25 -36.26 2.94
N SER A 49 -13.65 -36.78 4.00
CA SER A 49 -12.22 -36.61 4.33
C SER A 49 -11.21 -37.32 3.38
N THR A 50 -11.68 -37.91 2.27
CA THR A 50 -10.82 -38.41 1.19
C THR A 50 -10.76 -37.46 0.01
N ASP A 51 -11.62 -36.44 -0.03
CA ASP A 51 -11.57 -35.37 -1.02
C ASP A 51 -10.60 -34.26 -0.53
N PRO A 52 -9.62 -33.84 -1.36
CA PRO A 52 -8.62 -32.86 -0.95
C PRO A 52 -9.21 -31.48 -0.65
N THR A 53 -10.29 -31.06 -1.32
CA THR A 53 -10.89 -29.72 -1.08
C THR A 53 -11.67 -29.70 0.24
N THR A 54 -12.40 -30.78 0.54
CA THR A 54 -13.11 -30.98 1.81
C THR A 54 -12.10 -31.01 2.95
N THR A 55 -10.99 -31.73 2.78
CA THR A 55 -9.90 -31.79 3.77
C THR A 55 -9.22 -30.43 3.95
N ALA A 56 -9.08 -29.62 2.89
CA ALA A 56 -8.56 -28.26 2.99
C ALA A 56 -9.43 -27.37 3.89
N TRP A 57 -10.75 -27.40 3.69
CA TRP A 57 -11.71 -26.70 4.56
C TRP A 57 -11.75 -27.24 5.98
N GLN A 58 -11.73 -28.57 6.17
CA GLN A 58 -11.67 -29.16 7.50
C GLN A 58 -10.42 -28.73 8.27
N ASN A 59 -9.26 -28.65 7.60
CA ASN A 59 -8.02 -28.21 8.21
C ASN A 59 -8.07 -26.71 8.56
N ALA A 60 -8.45 -25.83 7.64
CA ALA A 60 -8.53 -24.39 7.92
C ALA A 60 -9.51 -24.08 9.07
N LEU A 61 -10.70 -24.66 9.04
CA LEU A 61 -11.69 -24.50 10.12
C LEU A 61 -11.18 -25.10 11.45
N ALA A 62 -10.47 -26.23 11.42
CA ALA A 62 -9.97 -26.86 12.65
C ALA A 62 -8.79 -26.12 13.29
N THR A 63 -7.83 -25.61 12.52
CA THR A 63 -6.67 -24.89 13.09
C THR A 63 -7.11 -23.54 13.67
N GLU A 64 -7.92 -22.77 12.94
CA GLU A 64 -8.50 -21.52 13.45
C GLU A 64 -9.47 -21.76 14.62
N GLY A 65 -9.99 -22.99 14.77
CA GLY A 65 -10.94 -23.38 15.82
C GLY A 65 -12.41 -23.08 15.50
N VAL A 66 -12.78 -22.91 14.23
CA VAL A 66 -14.15 -22.60 13.78
C VAL A 66 -15.07 -23.83 13.84
N PRO A 67 -16.14 -23.83 14.66
CA PRO A 67 -17.07 -24.94 14.75
C PRO A 67 -17.76 -25.22 13.42
N TYR A 68 -17.82 -26.49 12.99
CA TYR A 68 -18.48 -26.85 11.73
C TYR A 68 -19.24 -28.19 11.76
N THR A 69 -20.31 -28.28 10.98
CA THR A 69 -20.97 -29.56 10.65
C THR A 69 -20.58 -29.98 9.24
N LEU A 70 -19.85 -31.08 9.11
CA LEU A 70 -19.62 -31.74 7.81
C LEU A 70 -20.85 -32.55 7.39
N VAL A 71 -21.26 -32.40 6.13
CA VAL A 71 -22.29 -33.21 5.46
C VAL A 71 -21.71 -33.75 4.16
N ASN A 72 -21.63 -35.08 4.05
CA ASN A 72 -21.09 -35.72 2.86
C ASN A 72 -22.13 -35.76 1.73
N ALA A 73 -21.77 -35.21 0.57
CA ALA A 73 -22.45 -35.46 -0.69
C ALA A 73 -22.13 -36.88 -1.19
N SER A 74 -23.08 -37.50 -1.90
CA SER A 74 -22.87 -38.83 -2.48
C SER A 74 -23.62 -39.01 -3.80
N GLY A 75 -22.98 -39.68 -4.75
CA GLY A 75 -23.52 -39.90 -6.10
C GLY A 75 -22.42 -39.99 -7.14
N ALA A 76 -22.77 -39.78 -8.40
CA ALA A 76 -21.83 -39.58 -9.50
C ALA A 76 -21.82 -38.10 -9.91
N ILE A 77 -20.68 -37.62 -10.41
CA ILE A 77 -20.46 -36.20 -10.73
C ILE A 77 -21.56 -35.65 -11.66
N GLY A 78 -22.22 -34.59 -11.19
CA GLY A 78 -23.36 -33.94 -11.84
C GLY A 78 -24.72 -34.61 -11.56
N SER A 79 -24.83 -35.35 -10.45
CA SER A 79 -26.08 -35.99 -9.99
C SER A 79 -26.11 -36.26 -8.48
N GLU A 80 -25.25 -35.59 -7.71
CA GLU A 80 -25.03 -35.83 -6.29
C GLU A 80 -26.26 -35.55 -5.44
N THR A 81 -26.37 -36.29 -4.35
CA THR A 81 -27.42 -36.16 -3.34
C THR A 81 -26.81 -35.88 -1.97
N VAL A 82 -27.49 -35.05 -1.19
CA VAL A 82 -27.01 -34.59 0.12
C VAL A 82 -28.18 -34.59 1.11
N THR A 83 -27.94 -35.11 2.31
CA THR A 83 -28.94 -35.11 3.39
C THR A 83 -28.62 -33.98 4.36
N LEU A 84 -29.24 -32.83 4.15
CA LEU A 84 -29.03 -31.65 4.98
C LEU A 84 -29.56 -31.87 6.41
N PRO A 85 -28.87 -31.33 7.45
CA PRO A 85 -29.39 -31.32 8.82
C PRO A 85 -30.59 -30.37 8.94
N SER A 86 -31.18 -30.27 10.14
CA SER A 86 -32.05 -29.12 10.43
C SER A 86 -31.23 -27.84 10.34
N LEU A 87 -31.71 -26.87 9.57
CA LEU A 87 -31.02 -25.58 9.35
C LEU A 87 -31.50 -24.49 10.31
N SER A 88 -32.76 -24.54 10.74
CA SER A 88 -33.36 -23.53 11.63
C SER A 88 -34.59 -24.06 12.38
N THR A 89 -34.97 -23.36 13.46
CA THR A 89 -36.29 -23.45 14.08
C THR A 89 -36.85 -22.07 14.40
N GLY A 90 -37.91 -21.66 13.71
CA GLY A 90 -38.52 -20.34 13.92
C GLY A 90 -37.58 -19.21 13.46
N SER A 91 -37.19 -18.33 14.38
CA SER A 91 -36.22 -17.25 14.14
C SER A 91 -34.79 -17.58 14.60
N HIS A 92 -34.51 -18.85 14.89
CA HIS A 92 -33.19 -19.35 15.27
C HIS A 92 -32.59 -20.16 14.12
N ALA A 93 -31.46 -19.70 13.61
CA ALA A 93 -30.65 -20.31 12.56
C ALA A 93 -29.43 -21.01 13.17
N TYR A 94 -29.10 -22.21 12.69
CA TYR A 94 -28.05 -23.05 13.28
C TYR A 94 -26.66 -22.89 12.64
N PHE A 95 -26.54 -22.05 11.60
CA PHE A 95 -25.28 -21.85 10.86
C PHE A 95 -25.11 -20.39 10.39
N ASN A 96 -23.96 -19.77 10.63
CA ASN A 96 -23.65 -18.40 10.18
C ASN A 96 -22.97 -18.32 8.81
N GLY A 97 -22.52 -19.46 8.26
CA GLY A 97 -21.92 -19.57 6.93
C GLY A 97 -22.12 -20.96 6.31
N VAL A 98 -22.13 -21.03 4.98
CA VAL A 98 -22.25 -22.27 4.20
C VAL A 98 -21.07 -22.41 3.25
N VAL A 99 -20.46 -23.58 3.21
CA VAL A 99 -19.34 -23.92 2.34
C VAL A 99 -19.65 -25.20 1.58
N VAL A 100 -19.53 -25.17 0.26
CA VAL A 100 -19.54 -26.33 -0.63
C VAL A 100 -18.11 -26.51 -1.13
N ALA A 101 -17.35 -27.43 -0.53
CA ALA A 101 -15.90 -27.53 -0.71
C ALA A 101 -15.48 -27.93 -2.13
N ASP A 102 -16.07 -29.02 -2.63
CA ASP A 102 -16.08 -29.39 -4.05
C ASP A 102 -17.52 -29.17 -4.51
N SER A 103 -17.77 -28.15 -5.33
CA SER A 103 -19.09 -27.84 -5.87
C SER A 103 -19.26 -28.46 -7.26
N PRO A 104 -19.76 -29.70 -7.36
CA PRO A 104 -20.20 -30.23 -8.63
C PRO A 104 -21.39 -29.38 -9.08
N THR A 105 -21.26 -28.77 -10.26
CA THR A 105 -22.24 -27.81 -10.80
C THR A 105 -23.70 -28.30 -10.91
N PHE A 106 -23.99 -29.57 -10.60
CA PHE A 106 -25.33 -30.17 -10.67
C PHE A 106 -25.58 -31.20 -9.54
N PHE A 107 -25.76 -30.75 -8.30
CA PHE A 107 -26.56 -31.52 -7.33
C PHE A 107 -27.92 -31.89 -7.95
N ALA A 108 -28.47 -33.05 -7.56
CA ALA A 108 -29.76 -33.50 -8.07
C ALA A 108 -30.86 -32.44 -7.85
N ALA A 109 -31.71 -32.25 -8.85
CA ALA A 109 -32.64 -31.11 -8.89
C ALA A 109 -33.52 -31.02 -7.63
N GLY A 110 -33.45 -29.88 -6.93
CA GLY A 110 -34.23 -29.59 -5.73
C GLY A 110 -33.61 -30.04 -4.40
N GLN A 111 -32.44 -30.70 -4.38
CA GLN A 111 -31.75 -31.09 -3.13
C GLN A 111 -31.45 -29.88 -2.22
N LEU A 112 -30.91 -28.80 -2.80
CA LEU A 112 -30.50 -27.60 -2.06
C LEU A 112 -31.63 -26.56 -1.86
N SER A 113 -32.85 -26.79 -2.32
CA SER A 113 -33.92 -25.75 -2.23
C SER A 113 -34.27 -25.33 -0.80
N SER A 114 -34.02 -26.20 0.19
CA SER A 114 -34.18 -25.85 1.61
C SER A 114 -33.03 -25.01 2.17
N LEU A 115 -31.80 -25.21 1.66
CA LEU A 115 -30.62 -24.41 1.95
C LEU A 115 -30.78 -23.00 1.39
N PHE A 116 -31.15 -22.88 0.12
CA PHE A 116 -31.41 -21.60 -0.54
C PHE A 116 -32.46 -20.74 0.18
N SER A 117 -33.54 -21.39 0.62
CA SER A 117 -34.59 -20.73 1.41
C SER A 117 -34.09 -20.28 2.78
N TYR A 118 -33.20 -21.05 3.39
CA TYR A 118 -32.58 -20.73 4.68
C TYR A 118 -31.63 -19.53 4.56
N GLU A 119 -30.73 -19.54 3.59
CA GLU A 119 -29.74 -18.48 3.35
C GLU A 119 -30.41 -17.14 3.08
N SER A 120 -31.41 -17.12 2.19
CA SER A 120 -32.20 -15.91 1.88
C SER A 120 -33.02 -15.43 3.09
N THR A 121 -33.49 -16.32 3.96
CA THR A 121 -34.26 -15.95 5.16
C THR A 121 -33.40 -15.32 6.25
N PHE A 122 -32.16 -15.79 6.42
CA PHE A 122 -31.28 -15.42 7.54
C PHE A 122 -30.07 -14.56 7.14
N GLY A 123 -29.86 -14.29 5.85
CA GLY A 123 -28.74 -13.49 5.36
C GLY A 123 -27.39 -14.23 5.43
N ILE A 124 -27.40 -15.54 5.19
CA ILE A 124 -26.20 -16.38 5.25
C ILE A 124 -25.48 -16.34 3.90
N ARG A 125 -24.14 -16.30 3.93
CA ARG A 125 -23.28 -16.37 2.73
C ARG A 125 -22.95 -17.81 2.38
N GLN A 126 -22.84 -18.10 1.08
CA GLN A 126 -22.40 -19.40 0.55
C GLN A 126 -21.04 -19.23 -0.17
N LEU A 127 -20.16 -20.23 -0.05
CA LEU A 127 -18.92 -20.32 -0.81
C LEU A 127 -18.86 -21.66 -1.55
N ASP A 128 -18.61 -21.60 -2.85
CA ASP A 128 -18.52 -22.75 -3.76
C ASP A 128 -17.09 -22.94 -4.25
N GLY A 129 -16.45 -24.00 -3.77
CA GLY A 129 -15.08 -24.35 -4.11
C GLY A 129 -14.95 -25.23 -5.36
N TYR A 130 -13.82 -25.08 -6.04
CA TYR A 130 -13.40 -25.84 -7.24
C TYR A 130 -14.47 -26.02 -8.33
N MET A 131 -15.38 -25.05 -8.46
CA MET A 131 -16.56 -25.21 -9.30
C MET A 131 -16.27 -24.96 -10.78
N TYR A 132 -17.04 -25.62 -11.65
CA TYR A 132 -17.06 -25.27 -13.06
C TYR A 132 -17.83 -23.94 -13.29
N PRO A 133 -17.32 -22.98 -14.09
CA PRO A 133 -17.96 -21.68 -14.26
C PRO A 133 -19.38 -21.75 -14.84
N SER A 134 -20.39 -21.30 -14.07
CA SER A 134 -21.81 -21.37 -14.47
C SER A 134 -22.40 -20.00 -14.86
N PRO A 135 -23.11 -19.90 -16.00
CA PRO A 135 -23.82 -18.68 -16.38
C PRO A 135 -24.96 -18.29 -15.43
N SER A 136 -25.47 -19.21 -14.60
CA SER A 136 -26.44 -18.88 -13.54
C SER A 136 -25.81 -17.97 -12.47
N LEU A 137 -24.53 -18.20 -12.16
CA LEU A 137 -23.71 -17.41 -11.24
C LEU A 137 -22.91 -16.33 -11.97
N GLY A 138 -23.36 -15.94 -13.16
CA GLY A 138 -22.77 -14.85 -13.93
C GLY A 138 -21.37 -15.13 -14.49
N LEU A 139 -20.90 -16.37 -14.55
CA LEU A 139 -19.60 -16.72 -15.14
C LEU A 139 -19.75 -17.56 -16.42
N THR A 140 -18.80 -17.46 -17.35
CA THR A 140 -18.72 -18.36 -18.51
C THR A 140 -17.29 -18.85 -18.65
N ALA A 141 -17.09 -20.17 -18.75
CA ALA A 141 -15.76 -20.75 -18.87
C ALA A 141 -15.05 -20.25 -20.14
N ALA A 142 -13.85 -19.68 -19.97
CA ALA A 142 -12.97 -19.27 -21.06
C ALA A 142 -11.97 -20.38 -21.43
N GLY A 143 -11.71 -21.32 -20.52
CA GLY A 143 -10.89 -22.50 -20.75
C GLY A 143 -10.82 -23.42 -19.53
N SER A 144 -9.93 -24.41 -19.60
CA SER A 144 -9.59 -25.33 -18.49
C SER A 144 -8.14 -25.77 -18.63
N GLY A 145 -7.35 -25.77 -17.56
CA GLY A 145 -5.94 -26.16 -17.64
C GLY A 145 -5.13 -25.79 -16.41
N ALA A 146 -3.81 -25.96 -16.49
CA ALA A 146 -2.90 -25.55 -15.43
C ALA A 146 -2.94 -24.03 -15.23
N VAL A 147 -3.05 -23.58 -13.98
CA VAL A 147 -2.95 -22.18 -13.58
C VAL A 147 -1.50 -21.94 -13.14
N THR A 148 -0.81 -20.98 -13.77
CA THR A 148 0.61 -20.72 -13.49
C THR A 148 0.89 -19.23 -13.37
N GLY A 149 1.93 -18.89 -12.60
CA GLY A 149 2.32 -17.51 -12.32
C GLY A 149 1.50 -16.90 -11.17
N THR A 150 1.35 -15.58 -11.16
CA THR A 150 0.76 -14.84 -10.04
C THR A 150 -0.55 -14.19 -10.48
N ALA A 151 -1.67 -14.68 -9.96
CA ALA A 151 -2.96 -14.01 -10.08
C ALA A 151 -3.01 -12.75 -9.21
N GLN A 152 -3.98 -11.88 -9.45
CA GLN A 152 -4.16 -10.62 -8.72
C GLN A 152 -5.58 -10.52 -8.16
N LEU A 153 -5.70 -10.17 -6.89
CA LEU A 153 -6.97 -9.78 -6.30
C LEU A 153 -7.41 -8.43 -6.86
N THR A 154 -8.70 -8.30 -7.16
CA THR A 154 -9.30 -7.03 -7.57
C THR A 154 -9.45 -6.09 -6.37
N SER A 155 -9.64 -4.79 -6.63
CA SER A 155 -9.95 -3.82 -5.57
C SER A 155 -11.18 -4.20 -4.74
N ALA A 156 -12.12 -4.97 -5.28
CA ALA A 156 -13.32 -5.43 -4.57
C ALA A 156 -13.05 -6.64 -3.67
N ALA A 157 -12.06 -7.48 -3.99
CA ALA A 157 -11.60 -8.53 -3.08
C ALA A 157 -10.74 -7.92 -1.95
N LEU A 158 -9.87 -6.95 -2.26
CA LEU A 158 -9.00 -6.30 -1.27
C LEU A 158 -9.75 -5.50 -0.18
N THR A 159 -11.03 -5.16 -0.38
CA THR A 159 -11.87 -4.57 0.69
C THR A 159 -12.57 -5.62 1.56
N GLN A 160 -12.47 -6.91 1.20
CA GLN A 160 -13.02 -8.06 1.95
C GLN A 160 -11.91 -8.98 2.48
N LEU A 161 -10.69 -8.87 1.94
CA LEU A 161 -9.46 -9.59 2.33
C LEU A 161 -8.35 -8.56 2.69
N PRO A 162 -8.57 -7.66 3.69
CA PRO A 162 -7.67 -6.55 4.00
C PRO A 162 -6.29 -6.97 4.51
N GLU A 163 -6.14 -8.23 4.93
CA GLU A 163 -4.87 -8.89 5.28
C GLU A 163 -3.96 -9.14 4.09
N LEU A 164 -4.47 -9.09 2.85
CA LEU A 164 -3.70 -9.36 1.62
C LEU A 164 -3.35 -8.07 0.84
N LYS A 165 -2.25 -8.13 0.08
CA LYS A 165 -1.75 -7.06 -0.80
C LYS A 165 -2.20 -7.18 -2.25
N GLY A 166 -2.67 -8.36 -2.66
CA GLY A 166 -3.21 -8.59 -4.01
C GLY A 166 -2.57 -9.75 -4.79
N PRO A 167 -1.24 -9.91 -4.81
CA PRO A 167 -0.62 -11.01 -5.55
C PRO A 167 -0.90 -12.37 -4.90
N VAL A 168 -1.44 -13.31 -5.68
CA VAL A 168 -1.66 -14.71 -5.28
C VAL A 168 -0.86 -15.63 -6.22
N PRO A 169 0.33 -16.11 -5.83
CA PRO A 169 1.10 -17.08 -6.60
C PRO A 169 0.40 -18.44 -6.70
N PHE A 170 0.42 -19.03 -7.90
CA PHE A 170 -0.01 -20.39 -8.17
C PHE A 170 1.20 -21.28 -8.45
N GLU A 171 1.25 -22.41 -7.74
CA GLU A 171 2.35 -23.36 -7.79
C GLU A 171 2.22 -24.33 -8.98
N SER A 172 3.34 -24.93 -9.39
CA SER A 172 3.33 -25.94 -10.45
C SER A 172 2.51 -27.16 -10.01
N GLY A 173 1.42 -27.44 -10.73
CA GLY A 173 0.47 -28.51 -10.41
C GLY A 173 -0.96 -28.00 -10.25
N SER A 174 -1.13 -26.72 -9.94
CA SER A 174 -2.45 -26.08 -9.81
C SER A 174 -3.24 -26.15 -11.13
N TYR A 175 -4.53 -26.44 -11.05
CA TYR A 175 -5.48 -26.57 -12.16
C TYR A 175 -6.69 -25.65 -11.96
N GLY A 176 -7.33 -25.23 -13.04
CA GLY A 176 -8.57 -24.49 -12.93
C GLY A 176 -9.29 -24.24 -14.24
N TYR A 177 -10.38 -23.50 -14.11
CA TYR A 177 -11.33 -23.11 -15.14
C TYR A 177 -11.40 -21.57 -15.21
N PRO A 178 -10.42 -20.90 -15.85
CA PRO A 178 -10.47 -19.46 -16.03
C PRO A 178 -11.76 -19.05 -16.74
N ALA A 179 -12.43 -18.03 -16.21
CA ALA A 179 -13.76 -17.61 -16.64
C ALA A 179 -13.78 -16.16 -17.16
N THR A 180 -14.90 -15.80 -17.78
CA THR A 180 -15.24 -14.42 -18.15
C THR A 180 -16.60 -14.07 -17.52
N PRO A 181 -16.74 -12.90 -16.88
CA PRO A 181 -18.02 -12.42 -16.37
C PRO A 181 -19.08 -12.24 -17.48
N VAL A 182 -20.30 -12.67 -17.20
CA VAL A 182 -21.46 -12.46 -18.07
C VAL A 182 -21.90 -11.00 -18.00
N ALA A 183 -21.90 -10.33 -19.15
CA ALA A 183 -22.21 -8.90 -19.22
C ALA A 183 -23.62 -8.58 -18.67
N GLY A 184 -23.67 -7.75 -17.62
CA GLY A 184 -24.91 -7.34 -16.95
C GLY A 184 -25.42 -8.32 -15.87
N ALA A 185 -24.71 -9.42 -15.60
CA ALA A 185 -24.95 -10.22 -14.41
C ALA A 185 -24.45 -9.49 -13.14
N PRO A 186 -25.05 -9.72 -11.96
CA PRO A 186 -24.63 -9.13 -10.68
C PRO A 186 -23.41 -9.86 -10.10
N VAL A 187 -22.33 -9.97 -10.88
CA VAL A 187 -21.10 -10.69 -10.55
C VAL A 187 -19.92 -9.73 -10.39
N THR A 188 -19.11 -9.94 -9.36
CA THR A 188 -17.93 -9.14 -9.04
C THR A 188 -16.69 -10.02 -9.04
N PRO A 189 -15.80 -9.92 -10.05
CA PRO A 189 -14.51 -10.62 -10.05
C PRO A 189 -13.68 -10.28 -8.82
N TRP A 190 -13.09 -11.31 -8.22
CA TRP A 190 -12.29 -11.23 -7.01
C TRP A 190 -10.83 -11.57 -7.27
N LEU A 191 -10.55 -12.62 -8.03
CA LEU A 191 -9.20 -13.06 -8.38
C LEU A 191 -9.11 -13.21 -9.90
N GLU A 192 -8.10 -12.61 -10.52
CA GLU A 192 -7.88 -12.66 -11.96
C GLU A 192 -6.46 -13.14 -12.30
N ASN A 193 -6.34 -14.03 -13.28
CA ASN A 193 -5.05 -14.50 -13.77
C ASN A 193 -4.34 -13.41 -14.64
N PRO A 194 -3.06 -13.57 -15.00
CA PRO A 194 -2.35 -12.60 -15.84
C PRO A 194 -2.95 -12.31 -17.24
N ALA A 195 -3.93 -13.11 -17.69
CA ALA A 195 -4.68 -12.88 -18.92
C ALA A 195 -6.00 -12.11 -18.71
N GLY A 196 -6.29 -11.64 -17.49
CA GLY A 196 -7.53 -10.96 -17.14
C GLY A 196 -8.75 -11.90 -17.09
N GLN A 197 -8.53 -13.19 -16.84
CA GLN A 197 -9.60 -14.18 -16.70
C GLN A 197 -9.84 -14.46 -15.22
N THR A 198 -11.12 -14.52 -14.85
CA THR A 198 -11.58 -14.66 -13.47
C THR A 198 -11.35 -16.09 -12.95
N LEU A 199 -10.78 -16.21 -11.76
CA LEU A 199 -10.56 -17.44 -11.00
C LEU A 199 -11.38 -17.49 -9.70
N ALA A 200 -11.82 -16.34 -9.19
CA ALA A 200 -12.80 -16.24 -8.11
C ALA A 200 -13.73 -15.05 -8.34
N ALA A 201 -15.01 -15.16 -7.95
CA ALA A 201 -15.97 -14.06 -8.06
C ALA A 201 -17.15 -14.21 -7.08
N VAL A 202 -17.67 -13.08 -6.58
CA VAL A 202 -18.93 -13.04 -5.83
C VAL A 202 -20.10 -12.76 -6.77
N TYR A 203 -21.10 -13.63 -6.76
CA TYR A 203 -22.41 -13.42 -7.34
C TYR A 203 -23.37 -12.89 -6.26
N GLN A 204 -24.12 -11.82 -6.57
CA GLN A 204 -25.14 -11.27 -5.67
C GLN A 204 -26.53 -11.63 -6.19
N HIS A 205 -27.21 -12.55 -5.51
CA HIS A 205 -28.47 -13.11 -5.97
C HIS A 205 -29.60 -12.06 -6.02
N PRO A 206 -30.21 -11.81 -7.20
CA PRO A 206 -31.30 -10.84 -7.36
C PRO A 206 -32.56 -11.21 -6.55
N SER A 207 -33.45 -10.24 -6.34
CA SER A 207 -34.75 -10.47 -5.67
C SER A 207 -35.72 -11.42 -6.40
N THR A 208 -35.35 -11.90 -7.59
CA THR A 208 -36.09 -12.90 -8.39
C THR A 208 -35.54 -14.31 -8.25
N ASP A 209 -34.46 -14.49 -7.48
CA ASP A 209 -33.72 -15.72 -7.30
C ASP A 209 -34.23 -16.52 -6.08
N PRO A 210 -34.24 -17.87 -6.09
CA PRO A 210 -34.42 -18.69 -4.89
C PRO A 210 -33.53 -18.32 -3.69
N GLN A 211 -32.32 -17.81 -3.93
CA GLN A 211 -31.36 -17.32 -2.92
C GLN A 211 -31.38 -15.79 -2.81
N ALA A 212 -32.51 -15.12 -3.10
CA ALA A 212 -32.62 -13.65 -3.12
C ALA A 212 -31.92 -12.95 -1.93
N GLY A 213 -30.96 -12.08 -2.24
CA GLY A 213 -30.18 -11.31 -1.25
C GLY A 213 -28.90 -11.98 -0.76
N VAL A 214 -28.69 -13.27 -1.02
CA VAL A 214 -27.44 -13.99 -0.69
C VAL A 214 -26.28 -13.47 -1.54
N SER A 215 -25.09 -13.42 -0.95
CA SER A 215 -23.83 -13.31 -1.67
C SER A 215 -23.20 -14.71 -1.73
N GLU A 216 -22.91 -15.19 -2.94
CA GLU A 216 -22.31 -16.51 -3.19
C GLU A 216 -20.94 -16.34 -3.85
N LEU A 217 -19.87 -16.93 -3.28
CA LEU A 217 -18.50 -16.81 -3.78
C LEU A 217 -18.07 -18.08 -4.49
N SER A 218 -17.83 -17.99 -5.80
CA SER A 218 -17.29 -19.07 -6.62
C SER A 218 -15.76 -19.04 -6.64
N LEU A 219 -15.09 -20.17 -6.38
CA LEU A 219 -13.69 -20.44 -6.70
C LEU A 219 -13.63 -21.43 -7.87
N THR A 220 -12.93 -21.09 -8.95
CA THR A 220 -12.87 -21.92 -10.18
C THR A 220 -11.51 -22.57 -10.40
N PHE A 221 -10.71 -22.74 -9.34
CA PHE A 221 -9.41 -23.40 -9.33
C PHE A 221 -9.36 -24.48 -8.23
N ASP A 222 -8.47 -25.46 -8.39
CA ASP A 222 -8.29 -26.54 -7.43
C ASP A 222 -7.50 -26.06 -6.20
N TYR A 223 -7.68 -26.78 -5.09
CA TYR A 223 -6.94 -26.50 -3.87
C TYR A 223 -6.88 -27.74 -2.97
N ASN A 224 -5.86 -27.76 -2.12
CA ASN A 224 -5.71 -28.68 -1.01
C ASN A 224 -5.08 -27.93 0.18
N SER A 225 -5.00 -28.56 1.34
CA SER A 225 -4.53 -27.93 2.59
C SER A 225 -3.09 -27.41 2.57
N THR A 226 -2.25 -27.77 1.59
CA THR A 226 -0.83 -27.36 1.54
C THR A 226 -0.50 -26.42 0.38
N MET A 227 -1.41 -26.23 -0.59
CA MET A 227 -1.19 -25.35 -1.73
C MET A 227 -1.13 -23.87 -1.31
N LEU A 228 -0.13 -23.14 -1.83
CA LEU A 228 0.07 -21.72 -1.51
C LEU A 228 -1.15 -20.82 -1.81
N PRO A 229 -1.86 -20.90 -2.96
CA PRO A 229 -3.04 -20.08 -3.18
C PRO A 229 -4.19 -20.38 -2.19
N TRP A 230 -4.24 -21.59 -1.61
CA TRP A 230 -5.19 -21.93 -0.56
C TRP A 230 -4.79 -21.29 0.77
N LEU A 231 -3.56 -21.52 1.23
CA LEU A 231 -3.03 -20.98 2.48
C LEU A 231 -3.10 -19.44 2.53
N LEU A 232 -2.92 -18.76 1.39
CA LEU A 232 -3.07 -17.31 1.31
C LEU A 232 -4.53 -16.83 1.42
N LEU A 233 -5.51 -17.61 0.95
CA LEU A 233 -6.90 -17.15 0.84
C LEU A 233 -7.80 -17.66 1.97
N ALA A 234 -7.57 -18.89 2.47
CA ALA A 234 -8.45 -19.57 3.41
C ALA A 234 -8.88 -18.71 4.63
N PRO A 235 -8.00 -17.95 5.32
CA PRO A 235 -8.40 -17.17 6.49
C PRO A 235 -9.38 -16.06 6.15
N GLY A 236 -9.13 -15.35 5.05
CA GLY A 236 -10.03 -14.33 4.52
C GLY A 236 -11.34 -14.91 3.97
N LEU A 237 -11.32 -16.14 3.44
CA LEU A 237 -12.53 -16.85 3.02
C LEU A 237 -13.38 -17.30 4.22
N VAL A 238 -12.76 -17.76 5.32
CA VAL A 238 -13.43 -18.07 6.59
C VAL A 238 -14.06 -16.80 7.20
N ASN A 239 -13.30 -15.70 7.28
CA ASN A 239 -13.83 -14.38 7.67
C ASN A 239 -15.02 -13.98 6.79
N TRP A 240 -14.87 -14.04 5.46
CA TRP A 240 -15.92 -13.63 4.54
C TRP A 240 -17.20 -14.47 4.69
N VAL A 241 -17.11 -15.80 4.72
CA VAL A 241 -18.30 -16.66 4.80
C VAL A 241 -19.00 -16.56 6.16
N THR A 242 -18.24 -16.29 7.23
CA THR A 242 -18.76 -16.08 8.60
C THR A 242 -19.16 -14.63 8.91
N GLN A 243 -18.98 -13.71 7.96
CA GLN A 243 -19.24 -12.27 8.11
C GLN A 243 -18.45 -11.65 9.28
N ASP A 244 -17.13 -11.91 9.26
CA ASP A 244 -16.13 -11.43 10.22
C ASP A 244 -16.46 -11.78 11.69
N THR A 245 -17.32 -12.78 11.92
CA THR A 245 -17.91 -13.10 13.22
C THR A 245 -17.99 -14.62 13.43
N HIS A 246 -17.05 -15.19 14.19
CA HIS A 246 -17.01 -16.63 14.49
C HIS A 246 -16.30 -16.92 15.82
N LEU A 247 -16.47 -18.14 16.34
CA LEU A 247 -15.54 -18.67 17.34
C LEU A 247 -14.33 -19.19 16.59
N GLY A 248 -13.16 -18.64 16.85
CA GLY A 248 -11.93 -18.94 16.11
C GLY A 248 -10.97 -17.75 16.09
N LEU A 249 -9.69 -18.01 15.80
CA LEU A 249 -8.62 -17.03 15.84
C LEU A 249 -7.47 -17.47 14.93
N TYR A 250 -7.24 -16.73 13.85
CA TYR A 250 -6.13 -16.94 12.92
C TYR A 250 -4.94 -16.00 13.21
N ARG A 251 -3.70 -16.50 13.15
CA ARG A 251 -2.46 -15.70 13.06
C ARG A 251 -1.45 -16.34 12.12
N ASN A 252 -0.72 -15.50 11.38
CA ASN A 252 0.55 -15.93 10.80
C ASN A 252 1.61 -15.97 11.92
N TYR A 253 1.71 -17.09 12.63
CA TYR A 253 2.72 -17.30 13.67
C TYR A 253 4.11 -17.49 13.06
N PHE A 254 5.16 -16.99 13.74
CA PHE A 254 6.55 -17.26 13.38
C PHE A 254 7.45 -17.14 14.60
N GLY A 255 8.34 -18.10 14.79
CA GLY A 255 9.46 -17.99 15.72
C GLY A 255 10.64 -18.85 15.28
N GLN A 256 11.81 -18.49 15.81
CA GLN A 256 13.09 -19.10 15.48
C GLN A 256 13.95 -19.16 16.73
N ASP A 257 14.25 -20.39 17.14
CA ASP A 257 15.27 -20.68 18.13
C ASP A 257 16.65 -20.71 17.48
N VAL A 258 17.66 -20.31 18.25
CA VAL A 258 19.07 -20.51 17.94
C VAL A 258 19.73 -21.10 19.17
N ASP A 259 20.11 -22.37 19.05
CA ASP A 259 20.75 -23.17 20.08
C ASP A 259 22.28 -22.92 20.13
N ASP A 260 22.96 -23.51 21.11
CA ASP A 260 24.42 -23.45 21.36
C ASP A 260 25.01 -22.06 21.66
N MET A 261 24.19 -21.11 22.09
CA MET A 261 24.66 -19.75 22.37
C MET A 261 25.64 -19.71 23.57
N PHE A 262 26.80 -19.09 23.33
CA PHE A 262 28.03 -19.01 24.16
C PHE A 262 29.05 -20.15 24.00
N ILE A 263 28.73 -21.29 23.39
CA ILE A 263 29.72 -22.35 23.11
C ILE A 263 30.19 -22.31 21.64
N SER A 264 30.92 -23.32 21.18
CA SER A 264 31.48 -23.42 19.84
C SER A 264 31.16 -24.76 19.21
N ASP A 265 30.71 -24.76 17.96
CA ASP A 265 30.15 -25.94 17.30
C ASP A 265 31.22 -26.64 16.44
N ASN A 266 31.09 -27.96 16.28
CA ASN A 266 31.95 -28.70 15.37
C ASN A 266 31.52 -28.49 13.91
N GLU A 267 32.41 -27.96 13.06
CA GLU A 267 32.08 -27.61 11.68
C GLU A 267 32.11 -28.82 10.72
N TRP A 268 31.20 -28.82 9.73
CA TRP A 268 31.10 -29.80 8.67
C TRP A 268 32.34 -29.82 7.76
N SER A 269 32.87 -31.02 7.49
CA SER A 269 34.00 -31.19 6.58
C SER A 269 33.54 -31.67 5.20
N ARG A 270 33.45 -30.74 4.24
CA ARG A 270 33.30 -31.05 2.81
C ARG A 270 34.22 -32.16 2.31
N GLN A 271 35.49 -32.10 2.71
CA GLN A 271 36.52 -33.09 2.34
C GLN A 271 36.16 -34.53 2.70
N TYR A 272 35.41 -34.75 3.79
CA TYR A 272 35.04 -36.08 4.29
C TYR A 272 33.54 -36.37 4.23
N GLN A 273 32.72 -35.35 3.93
CA GLN A 273 31.27 -35.37 4.00
C GLN A 273 30.76 -35.89 5.36
N CYS A 274 31.29 -35.31 6.44
CA CYS A 274 31.01 -35.66 7.84
C CYS A 274 31.51 -34.53 8.77
N THR A 275 31.22 -34.60 10.07
CA THR A 275 31.74 -33.70 11.13
C THR A 275 32.84 -34.42 11.95
N PRO A 276 34.15 -34.19 11.67
CA PRO A 276 35.23 -35.00 12.25
C PRO A 276 35.47 -34.82 13.76
N ALA A 277 35.12 -33.65 14.29
CA ALA A 277 35.35 -33.29 15.69
C ALA A 277 34.23 -33.77 16.64
N ALA A 278 33.06 -34.17 16.11
CA ALA A 278 31.99 -34.77 16.89
C ALA A 278 32.50 -36.04 17.59
N THR A 279 32.23 -36.17 18.90
CA THR A 279 32.86 -37.17 19.77
C THR A 279 31.88 -38.04 20.58
N ASP A 280 30.77 -37.48 21.07
CA ASP A 280 29.81 -38.18 21.94
C ASP A 280 28.35 -37.98 21.46
N PRO A 281 27.89 -38.71 20.41
CA PRO A 281 28.60 -39.75 19.67
C PRO A 281 29.45 -39.21 18.49
N ASN A 282 30.49 -39.96 18.13
CA ASN A 282 31.22 -39.75 16.86
C ASN A 282 30.25 -39.77 15.66
N ASP A 283 30.46 -38.87 14.69
CA ASP A 283 29.71 -38.90 13.43
C ASP A 283 29.99 -40.21 12.64
N VAL A 284 28.94 -41.00 12.47
CA VAL A 284 28.93 -42.29 11.77
C VAL A 284 29.12 -42.17 10.25
N LEU A 285 28.96 -40.97 9.69
CA LEU A 285 29.25 -40.67 8.29
C LEU A 285 30.75 -40.51 8.02
N CYS A 286 31.57 -40.30 9.06
CA CYS A 286 33.00 -40.11 8.89
C CYS A 286 33.72 -41.40 8.44
N PRO A 287 34.70 -41.29 7.53
CA PRO A 287 35.59 -42.40 7.21
C PRO A 287 36.30 -42.96 8.46
N SER A 288 36.56 -44.27 8.45
CA SER A 288 37.28 -44.97 9.52
C SER A 288 38.61 -44.29 9.86
N GLY A 289 38.70 -43.74 11.07
CA GLY A 289 39.89 -43.04 11.58
C GLY A 289 39.87 -41.52 11.42
N VAL A 290 38.76 -40.93 10.95
CA VAL A 290 38.55 -39.47 10.87
C VAL A 290 37.63 -38.96 12.00
N GLY A 291 36.52 -39.67 12.27
CA GLY A 291 35.57 -39.28 13.32
C GLY A 291 36.17 -39.39 14.73
N GLY A 292 35.83 -38.44 15.59
CA GLY A 292 36.40 -38.30 16.93
C GLY A 292 37.82 -37.69 16.96
N ASN A 293 38.22 -36.96 15.92
CA ASN A 293 39.53 -36.32 15.83
C ASN A 293 39.46 -34.92 15.21
N ALA A 294 39.34 -33.90 16.07
CA ALA A 294 39.33 -32.48 15.66
C ALA A 294 40.58 -32.04 14.86
N ALA A 295 41.71 -32.75 14.95
CA ALA A 295 42.90 -32.43 14.15
C ALA A 295 42.77 -32.77 12.65
N ASP A 296 41.79 -33.59 12.28
CA ASP A 296 41.53 -33.98 10.88
C ASP A 296 40.41 -33.16 10.22
N GLY A 297 39.70 -32.31 10.97
CA GLY A 297 38.57 -31.50 10.48
C GLY A 297 38.87 -30.02 10.22
N PRO A 298 37.85 -29.24 9.79
CA PRO A 298 37.85 -27.79 10.04
C PRO A 298 37.93 -27.50 11.55
N ALA A 299 38.29 -26.26 11.91
CA ALA A 299 38.26 -25.83 13.29
C ALA A 299 36.81 -25.51 13.72
N ASP A 300 36.52 -25.74 15.00
CA ASP A 300 35.24 -25.40 15.61
C ASP A 300 34.90 -23.91 15.44
N THR A 301 33.63 -23.60 15.20
CA THR A 301 33.16 -22.26 14.83
C THR A 301 32.34 -21.63 15.94
N GLN A 302 32.51 -20.32 16.13
CA GLN A 302 31.82 -19.53 17.14
C GLN A 302 31.55 -18.12 16.61
N MET A 303 30.35 -17.58 16.90
CA MET A 303 30.00 -16.20 16.65
C MET A 303 31.02 -15.21 17.22
N THR A 304 31.21 -14.10 16.51
CA THR A 304 32.06 -12.99 16.96
C THR A 304 31.22 -11.84 17.51
N ALA A 305 31.88 -10.85 18.14
CA ALA A 305 31.24 -9.59 18.50
C ALA A 305 30.62 -8.86 17.29
N THR A 306 31.18 -9.06 16.09
CA THR A 306 30.66 -8.46 14.84
C THR A 306 29.33 -9.10 14.45
N ASP A 307 29.19 -10.40 14.66
CA ASP A 307 27.97 -11.15 14.35
C ASP A 307 26.85 -10.75 15.29
N VAL A 308 27.12 -10.61 16.59
CA VAL A 308 26.15 -10.10 17.56
C VAL A 308 25.65 -8.71 17.17
N ASP A 309 26.56 -7.78 16.82
CA ASP A 309 26.17 -6.45 16.35
C ASP A 309 25.38 -6.53 15.03
N TYR A 310 25.70 -7.47 14.13
CA TYR A 310 24.96 -7.70 12.89
C TYR A 310 23.54 -8.22 13.15
N VAL A 311 23.39 -9.31 13.90
CA VAL A 311 22.10 -9.94 14.23
C VAL A 311 21.21 -8.98 15.02
N ALA A 312 21.75 -8.31 16.04
CA ALA A 312 20.98 -7.32 16.82
C ALA A 312 20.56 -6.11 15.96
N ASN A 313 21.25 -5.79 14.88
CA ASN A 313 20.81 -4.78 13.91
C ASN A 313 19.85 -5.36 12.86
N TRP A 314 19.96 -6.64 12.52
CA TRP A 314 19.03 -7.35 11.64
C TRP A 314 17.64 -7.46 12.27
N GLU A 315 17.52 -7.89 13.53
CA GLU A 315 16.24 -7.94 14.27
C GLU A 315 15.54 -6.57 14.29
N LYS A 316 16.32 -5.49 14.50
CA LYS A 316 15.81 -4.10 14.48
C LYS A 316 15.34 -3.64 13.10
N GLN A 317 15.80 -4.28 12.01
CA GLN A 317 15.41 -3.98 10.64
C GLN A 317 14.23 -4.83 10.16
N THR A 318 14.20 -6.12 10.50
CA THR A 318 13.16 -7.07 10.09
C THR A 318 11.95 -7.08 11.03
N GLY A 319 12.13 -6.71 12.30
CA GLY A 319 11.11 -6.90 13.34
C GLY A 319 10.91 -8.35 13.77
N ILE A 320 11.74 -9.28 13.27
CA ILE A 320 11.83 -10.65 13.78
C ILE A 320 12.75 -10.64 15.00
N LYS A 321 12.39 -11.43 16.01
CA LYS A 321 13.15 -11.58 17.26
C LYS A 321 13.48 -13.05 17.46
N LEU A 322 14.76 -13.35 17.68
CA LEU A 322 15.25 -14.71 17.89
C LEU A 322 15.14 -15.09 19.38
N GLU A 323 14.89 -16.37 19.67
CA GLU A 323 15.05 -16.94 21.01
C GLU A 323 16.37 -17.70 21.07
N PHE A 324 17.25 -17.28 21.97
CA PHE A 324 18.59 -17.82 22.13
C PHE A 324 18.57 -18.86 23.25
N ALA A 325 18.73 -20.13 22.88
CA ALA A 325 18.97 -21.20 23.83
C ALA A 325 20.48 -21.19 24.16
N PHE A 326 20.82 -20.97 25.42
CA PHE A 326 22.20 -20.65 25.83
C PHE A 326 22.80 -21.66 26.83
N ASN A 327 24.13 -21.79 26.79
CA ASN A 327 24.92 -22.68 27.63
C ASN A 327 25.96 -21.85 28.39
N ALA A 328 25.66 -21.42 29.61
CA ALA A 328 26.45 -20.37 30.26
C ALA A 328 27.88 -20.79 30.66
N ILE A 329 28.26 -22.07 30.58
CA ILE A 329 29.66 -22.49 30.76
C ILE A 329 30.60 -21.75 29.81
N GLY A 330 30.15 -21.47 28.58
CA GLY A 330 30.99 -20.86 27.55
C GLY A 330 31.36 -19.42 27.90
N ALA A 331 30.36 -18.63 28.32
CA ALA A 331 30.57 -17.27 28.82
C ALA A 331 31.49 -17.18 30.06
N CYS A 332 31.67 -18.31 30.76
CA CYS A 332 32.43 -18.45 31.99
C CYS A 332 33.73 -19.25 31.83
N THR A 333 34.16 -19.54 30.59
CA THR A 333 35.43 -20.25 30.31
C THR A 333 36.31 -19.40 29.41
N ALA A 334 37.63 -19.39 29.66
CA ALA A 334 38.58 -18.62 28.85
C ALA A 334 39.97 -19.29 28.72
N PRO A 335 40.72 -19.04 27.64
CA PRO A 335 42.06 -19.61 27.45
C PRO A 335 43.11 -19.13 28.45
N THR A 336 42.90 -17.98 29.08
CA THR A 336 43.75 -17.45 30.14
C THR A 336 42.93 -16.56 31.08
N ALA A 337 43.38 -16.39 32.33
CA ALA A 337 42.78 -15.43 33.26
C ALA A 337 42.82 -13.96 32.78
N THR A 338 43.64 -13.64 31.78
CA THR A 338 43.68 -12.32 31.13
C THR A 338 42.73 -12.19 29.93
N ALA A 339 42.06 -13.28 29.56
CA ALA A 339 41.09 -13.39 28.47
C ALA A 339 39.69 -13.73 28.99
N GLU A 340 39.45 -13.67 30.31
CA GLU A 340 38.12 -13.80 30.92
C GLU A 340 37.17 -12.74 30.36
N SER A 341 35.90 -13.12 30.18
CA SER A 341 34.82 -12.21 29.79
C SER A 341 34.44 -11.26 30.93
N SER A 342 33.55 -10.31 30.66
CA SER A 342 32.92 -9.48 31.69
C SER A 342 31.67 -10.12 32.31
N ALA A 343 31.37 -11.38 31.97
CA ALA A 343 30.25 -12.10 32.53
C ALA A 343 30.42 -12.33 34.04
N ASN A 344 29.35 -12.12 34.79
CA ASN A 344 29.30 -12.30 36.23
C ASN A 344 29.05 -13.78 36.58
N CYS A 345 30.09 -14.58 36.45
CA CYS A 345 30.09 -16.02 36.77
C CYS A 345 30.36 -16.28 38.26
N SER A 346 29.73 -15.54 39.19
CA SER A 346 30.08 -15.62 40.61
C SER A 346 28.93 -15.40 41.60
N GLY A 347 27.70 -15.27 41.11
CA GLY A 347 26.53 -15.06 41.96
C GLY A 347 25.78 -16.36 42.27
N SER A 348 24.61 -16.22 42.89
CA SER A 348 23.75 -17.35 43.27
C SER A 348 22.29 -17.01 43.04
N THR A 349 21.53 -17.98 42.54
CA THR A 349 20.05 -17.94 42.51
C THR A 349 19.46 -18.98 43.46
N THR A 350 18.17 -18.81 43.78
CA THR A 350 17.39 -19.79 44.56
C THR A 350 16.17 -20.21 43.76
N VAL A 351 16.15 -21.44 43.25
CA VAL A 351 15.00 -22.03 42.54
C VAL A 351 14.32 -23.04 43.48
N ASN A 352 13.04 -22.83 43.78
CA ASN A 352 12.22 -23.66 44.67
C ASN A 352 12.85 -24.03 46.04
N GLY A 353 13.80 -23.23 46.52
CA GLY A 353 14.50 -23.43 47.80
C GLY A 353 15.84 -24.17 47.69
N GLN A 354 16.25 -24.60 46.49
CA GLN A 354 17.62 -25.02 46.19
C GLN A 354 18.45 -23.82 45.76
N ASN A 355 19.73 -23.76 46.18
CA ASN A 355 20.64 -22.68 45.83
C ASN A 355 21.65 -23.16 44.80
N PHE A 356 21.66 -22.50 43.65
CA PHE A 356 22.65 -22.70 42.59
C PHE A 356 23.61 -21.52 42.61
N THR A 357 24.90 -21.78 42.41
CA THR A 357 25.97 -20.77 42.51
C THR A 357 26.96 -21.03 41.41
N ASP A 358 27.23 -20.02 40.59
CA ASP A 358 28.16 -20.13 39.48
C ASP A 358 29.54 -20.61 39.96
N PRO A 359 30.23 -21.49 39.20
CA PRO A 359 31.49 -22.09 39.63
C PRO A 359 32.68 -21.11 39.66
N GLY A 360 32.53 -19.89 39.12
CA GLY A 360 33.63 -18.97 38.82
C GLY A 360 33.94 -18.90 37.33
N GLN A 361 34.81 -17.97 36.96
CA GLN A 361 35.51 -18.03 35.67
C GLN A 361 36.50 -19.20 35.68
N ALA A 362 36.48 -20.03 34.63
CA ALA A 362 37.35 -21.18 34.43
C ALA A 362 38.45 -20.86 33.39
N VAL A 363 39.64 -21.42 33.58
CA VAL A 363 40.76 -21.27 32.63
C VAL A 363 41.08 -22.61 31.98
N ASP A 364 40.73 -22.75 30.71
CA ASP A 364 41.13 -23.88 29.86
C ASP A 364 41.84 -23.37 28.60
N SER A 365 43.14 -23.65 28.48
CA SER A 365 43.98 -23.27 27.34
C SER A 365 43.55 -23.82 25.98
N GLY A 366 42.63 -24.79 25.93
CA GLY A 366 42.00 -25.27 24.69
C GLY A 366 40.82 -24.41 24.21
N TYR A 367 40.24 -23.58 25.08
CA TYR A 367 39.01 -22.83 24.81
C TYR A 367 39.24 -21.63 23.87
N PRO A 368 38.27 -21.25 23.00
CA PRO A 368 38.36 -20.05 22.17
C PRO A 368 38.53 -18.77 23.00
N ASN A 369 39.21 -17.76 22.44
CA ASN A 369 39.31 -16.43 23.06
C ASN A 369 38.12 -15.57 22.65
N ASP A 370 37.00 -15.79 23.31
CA ASP A 370 35.67 -15.33 22.91
C ASP A 370 35.16 -14.12 23.72
N ALA A 371 35.92 -13.62 24.69
CA ALA A 371 35.50 -12.55 25.60
C ALA A 371 34.90 -11.32 24.88
N ALA A 372 35.36 -11.00 23.66
CA ALA A 372 34.75 -9.93 22.85
C ALA A 372 33.30 -10.26 22.44
N PHE A 373 33.03 -11.48 22.00
CA PHE A 373 31.70 -12.01 21.64
C PHE A 373 30.78 -12.01 22.87
N VAL A 374 31.19 -12.65 23.96
CA VAL A 374 30.42 -12.72 25.22
C VAL A 374 30.07 -11.31 25.72
N ASN A 375 31.03 -10.38 25.71
CA ASN A 375 30.81 -9.00 26.16
C ASN A 375 29.82 -8.23 25.28
N GLU A 376 29.84 -8.44 23.97
CA GLU A 376 28.92 -7.78 23.06
C GLU A 376 27.51 -8.38 23.17
N LEU A 377 27.40 -9.70 23.35
CA LEU A 377 26.15 -10.41 23.55
C LEU A 377 25.45 -9.97 24.85
N LEU A 378 26.20 -9.86 25.96
CA LEU A 378 25.70 -9.29 27.22
C LEU A 378 25.40 -7.78 27.13
N LYS A 379 26.05 -7.03 26.23
CA LYS A 379 25.72 -5.63 25.94
C LYS A 379 24.43 -5.48 25.13
N GLN A 380 24.15 -6.41 24.23
CA GLN A 380 22.97 -6.39 23.34
C GLN A 380 21.79 -7.23 23.87
N GLN A 381 21.91 -7.87 25.04
CA GLN A 381 20.97 -8.84 25.64
C GLN A 381 19.47 -8.47 25.61
N GLY A 382 19.13 -7.18 25.57
CA GLY A 382 17.76 -6.69 25.43
C GLY A 382 17.15 -6.81 24.03
N SER A 383 17.94 -7.17 23.02
CA SER A 383 17.48 -7.39 21.65
C SER A 383 16.79 -8.76 21.50
N PHE A 384 17.28 -9.79 22.20
CA PHE A 384 16.90 -11.20 22.04
C PHE A 384 15.85 -11.69 23.07
N ASN A 385 15.22 -12.83 22.81
CA ASN A 385 14.61 -13.69 23.83
C ASN A 385 15.64 -14.74 24.30
N TRP A 386 15.44 -15.35 25.47
CA TRP A 386 16.40 -16.29 26.05
C TRP A 386 15.71 -17.50 26.69
N ILE A 387 16.28 -18.70 26.49
CA ILE A 387 15.84 -19.94 27.14
C ILE A 387 17.08 -20.76 27.57
N THR A 388 16.94 -21.57 28.62
CA THR A 388 18.02 -22.44 29.12
C THR A 388 18.31 -23.54 28.10
N HIS A 389 19.60 -23.72 27.72
CA HIS A 389 20.04 -24.85 26.89
C HIS A 389 20.88 -25.90 27.65
N THR A 390 20.89 -25.84 28.98
CA THR A 390 21.77 -26.58 29.91
C THR A 390 23.16 -25.99 30.01
N TRP A 391 23.63 -25.77 31.25
CA TRP A 391 24.87 -25.07 31.56
C TRP A 391 26.04 -25.47 30.67
N SER A 392 26.29 -26.77 30.52
CA SER A 392 27.45 -27.29 29.78
C SER A 392 27.15 -27.98 28.46
N HIS A 393 25.92 -27.88 27.94
CA HIS A 393 25.44 -28.71 26.81
C HIS A 393 25.65 -30.22 27.06
N MET A 394 25.51 -30.67 28.31
CA MET A 394 25.74 -32.08 28.65
C MET A 394 24.65 -32.96 28.04
N TYR A 395 25.04 -34.02 27.32
CA TYR A 395 24.12 -35.06 26.86
C TYR A 395 23.41 -35.72 28.05
N LEU A 396 22.10 -35.43 28.22
CA LEU A 396 21.29 -35.84 29.36
C LEU A 396 20.69 -37.25 29.23
N GLY A 397 20.92 -37.90 28.09
CA GLY A 397 20.48 -39.27 27.79
C GLY A 397 21.29 -40.35 28.53
N CYS A 398 21.24 -41.57 28.01
CA CYS A 398 21.86 -42.73 28.65
C CYS A 398 23.34 -42.90 28.26
N GLN A 399 24.22 -42.96 29.27
CA GLN A 399 25.68 -42.91 29.08
C GLN A 399 26.33 -44.26 28.69
N VAL A 400 25.55 -45.34 28.55
CA VAL A 400 26.09 -46.70 28.29
C VAL A 400 25.46 -47.30 27.02
N GLY A 401 26.04 -46.95 25.87
CA GLY A 401 25.67 -47.51 24.57
C GLY A 401 25.96 -49.02 24.45
N GLY A 402 24.94 -49.85 24.65
CA GLY A 402 25.00 -51.31 24.43
C GLY A 402 23.60 -51.89 24.19
N PRO A 403 23.46 -53.02 23.47
CA PRO A 403 22.15 -53.58 23.16
C PRO A 403 21.49 -54.20 24.42
N GLN A 404 20.26 -53.77 24.72
CA GLN A 404 19.40 -54.39 25.73
C GLN A 404 19.19 -55.88 25.41
N PRO A 405 19.41 -56.79 26.37
CA PRO A 405 18.73 -58.06 26.34
C PRO A 405 17.23 -57.81 26.53
N ALA A 406 16.36 -58.42 25.72
CA ALA A 406 14.91 -58.28 25.81
C ALA A 406 14.37 -58.83 27.16
N ASN A 407 14.42 -57.99 28.18
CA ASN A 407 14.13 -58.29 29.59
C ASN A 407 12.80 -57.68 30.07
N ALA A 408 12.15 -56.84 29.26
CA ALA A 408 10.78 -56.40 29.49
C ALA A 408 9.81 -57.60 29.37
N PRO A 409 8.59 -57.53 29.95
CA PRO A 409 7.72 -58.71 30.04
C PRO A 409 7.30 -59.24 28.66
N THR A 410 7.85 -60.42 28.31
CA THR A 410 7.34 -61.26 27.23
C THR A 410 5.87 -61.60 27.51
N ALA A 411 5.05 -61.78 26.46
CA ALA A 411 3.61 -62.03 26.55
C ALA A 411 3.21 -62.99 27.70
N GLY A 412 2.62 -62.42 28.76
CA GLY A 412 2.46 -63.11 30.03
C GLY A 412 1.45 -64.25 30.01
N SER A 413 1.80 -65.40 30.59
CA SER A 413 0.87 -66.50 30.81
C SER A 413 0.03 -66.28 32.07
N GLY A 414 -1.17 -65.69 31.90
CA GLY A 414 -2.15 -65.54 32.98
C GLY A 414 -2.67 -64.11 33.11
N GLY A 415 -3.89 -63.91 32.61
CA GLY A 415 -4.65 -62.66 32.64
C GLY A 415 -6.04 -62.91 32.08
N THR A 416 -6.94 -61.92 32.12
CA THR A 416 -8.22 -61.99 31.40
C THR A 416 -8.68 -60.57 31.06
N LEU A 417 -8.54 -60.16 29.79
CA LEU A 417 -9.14 -58.94 29.28
C LEU A 417 -10.68 -59.02 29.35
N THR A 418 -11.31 -57.94 29.77
CA THR A 418 -12.77 -57.79 29.72
C THR A 418 -13.23 -57.80 28.26
N ALA A 419 -14.40 -58.38 27.96
CA ALA A 419 -14.95 -58.30 26.60
C ALA A 419 -15.28 -56.84 26.23
N GLY A 420 -14.76 -56.36 25.10
CA GLY A 420 -14.87 -54.96 24.69
C GLY A 420 -13.93 -54.62 23.53
N GLY A 421 -14.01 -53.39 23.02
CA GLY A 421 -13.06 -52.83 22.07
C GLY A 421 -11.83 -52.26 22.79
N TYR A 422 -10.64 -52.52 22.25
CA TYR A 422 -9.36 -52.01 22.71
C TYR A 422 -8.56 -51.48 21.52
N SER A 423 -7.74 -50.47 21.75
CA SER A 423 -6.83 -49.93 20.76
C SER A 423 -5.39 -50.31 21.08
N TYR A 424 -4.59 -50.60 20.06
CA TYR A 424 -3.17 -50.95 20.17
C TYR A 424 -2.30 -50.14 19.22
N GLU A 425 -1.10 -49.82 19.64
CA GLU A 425 -0.06 -49.20 18.82
C GLU A 425 1.22 -50.05 18.89
N ILE A 426 2.01 -50.00 17.81
CA ILE A 426 3.23 -50.79 17.65
C ILE A 426 4.33 -49.87 17.12
N THR A 427 5.48 -49.88 17.77
CA THR A 427 6.68 -49.12 17.39
C THR A 427 7.81 -50.10 17.09
N ALA A 428 8.81 -49.67 16.31
CA ALA A 428 10.07 -50.40 16.14
C ALA A 428 11.09 -49.94 17.21
N ALA A 429 11.72 -50.90 17.90
CA ALA A 429 12.83 -50.63 18.80
C ALA A 429 14.15 -50.68 18.02
N THR A 430 14.90 -49.57 18.00
CA THR A 430 16.17 -49.44 17.27
C THR A 430 17.29 -48.82 18.10
N ALA A 431 18.53 -48.94 17.62
CA ALA A 431 19.74 -48.35 18.20
C ALA A 431 19.77 -46.81 18.19
N TYR A 432 18.83 -46.19 17.47
CA TYR A 432 18.66 -44.74 17.41
C TYR A 432 17.42 -44.27 18.18
N GLY A 433 16.74 -45.19 18.88
CA GLY A 433 15.51 -44.93 19.62
C GLY A 433 14.35 -45.82 19.19
N GLU A 434 13.21 -45.56 19.82
CA GLU A 434 11.92 -46.10 19.43
C GLU A 434 11.37 -45.31 18.24
N SER A 435 10.77 -45.99 17.26
CA SER A 435 10.10 -45.31 16.14
C SER A 435 8.79 -44.67 16.59
N GLU A 436 8.29 -43.76 15.76
CA GLU A 436 6.90 -43.32 15.86
C GLU A 436 5.90 -44.52 15.92
N PRO A 437 4.71 -44.33 16.54
CA PRO A 437 3.67 -45.34 16.60
C PRO A 437 3.08 -45.69 15.24
N SER A 438 2.76 -46.97 15.06
CA SER A 438 1.81 -47.38 14.02
C SER A 438 0.44 -46.75 14.25
N VAL A 439 -0.28 -46.46 13.16
CA VAL A 439 -1.71 -46.06 13.24
C VAL A 439 -2.51 -47.02 14.16
N PRO A 440 -3.30 -46.50 15.12
CA PRO A 440 -4.00 -47.31 16.13
C PRO A 440 -4.84 -48.47 15.58
N GLN A 441 -4.49 -49.69 15.99
CA GLN A 441 -5.19 -50.92 15.63
C GLN A 441 -6.32 -51.21 16.63
N GLN A 442 -7.57 -51.02 16.18
CA GLN A 442 -8.76 -51.32 16.97
C GLN A 442 -9.11 -52.82 16.90
N VAL A 443 -9.19 -53.49 18.04
CA VAL A 443 -9.48 -54.93 18.12
C VAL A 443 -10.52 -55.23 19.21
N THR A 444 -11.43 -56.16 18.93
CA THR A 444 -12.48 -56.58 19.88
C THR A 444 -12.10 -57.86 20.61
N VAL A 445 -12.05 -57.82 21.94
CA VAL A 445 -11.80 -58.97 22.80
C VAL A 445 -13.09 -59.79 22.95
N GLY A 446 -13.03 -61.06 22.54
CA GLY A 446 -14.11 -62.04 22.74
C GLY A 446 -14.09 -62.68 24.13
N ALA A 447 -15.06 -63.57 24.39
CA ALA A 447 -15.27 -64.23 25.69
C ALA A 447 -14.09 -65.08 26.23
N ASN A 448 -13.03 -65.27 25.44
CA ASN A 448 -11.81 -65.99 25.84
C ASN A 448 -10.83 -65.11 26.63
N GLY A 449 -11.04 -63.78 26.68
CA GLY A 449 -10.27 -62.87 27.54
C GLY A 449 -8.83 -62.59 27.12
N SER A 450 -8.52 -62.74 25.83
CA SER A 450 -7.24 -62.36 25.24
C SER A 450 -7.43 -61.87 23.80
N VAL A 451 -6.41 -61.20 23.26
CA VAL A 451 -6.35 -60.80 21.85
C VAL A 451 -5.00 -61.19 21.25
N ALA A 452 -5.01 -61.63 19.99
CA ALA A 452 -3.80 -61.84 19.20
C ALA A 452 -3.70 -60.74 18.14
N LEU A 453 -2.58 -60.02 18.17
CA LEU A 453 -2.19 -59.04 17.17
C LEU A 453 -1.25 -59.70 16.17
N SER A 454 -1.29 -59.28 14.91
CA SER A 454 -0.33 -59.72 13.90
C SER A 454 -0.12 -58.63 12.86
N TRP A 455 1.14 -58.28 12.59
CA TRP A 455 1.52 -57.23 11.66
C TRP A 455 2.68 -57.70 10.76
N PRO A 456 2.55 -57.61 9.42
CA PRO A 456 3.67 -57.77 8.51
C PRO A 456 4.33 -56.44 8.16
N ASP A 457 3.57 -55.34 8.15
CA ASP A 457 4.00 -54.00 7.79
C ASP A 457 2.95 -52.99 8.27
N ALA A 458 3.08 -52.47 9.50
CA ALA A 458 2.16 -51.44 9.98
C ALA A 458 2.62 -50.06 9.48
N PRO A 459 1.71 -49.21 8.98
CA PRO A 459 2.05 -47.84 8.62
C PRO A 459 2.40 -47.08 9.90
N ASN A 460 3.66 -46.68 9.99
CA ASN A 460 4.17 -45.77 11.00
C ASN A 460 3.56 -44.37 10.75
N GLY A 461 3.35 -43.57 11.80
CA GLY A 461 2.56 -42.31 11.84
C GLY A 461 3.05 -41.13 10.99
N GLY A 462 3.83 -41.38 9.94
CA GLY A 462 4.43 -40.40 9.02
C GLY A 462 5.79 -40.85 8.49
N GLY A 463 6.50 -41.66 9.28
CA GLY A 463 7.83 -42.19 8.96
C GLY A 463 7.85 -43.47 8.10
N PRO A 464 9.05 -44.02 7.83
CA PRO A 464 9.19 -45.32 7.18
C PRO A 464 8.47 -46.41 7.98
N SER A 465 7.86 -47.35 7.26
CA SER A 465 7.05 -48.40 7.87
C SER A 465 7.87 -49.35 8.76
N LEU A 466 7.18 -50.05 9.65
CA LEU A 466 7.82 -50.97 10.61
C LEU A 466 8.74 -52.00 9.93
N ALA A 467 8.29 -52.63 8.84
CA ALA A 467 9.11 -53.58 8.08
C ALA A 467 10.28 -52.92 7.35
N LYS A 468 10.19 -51.61 7.04
CA LYS A 468 11.28 -50.87 6.41
C LYS A 468 12.39 -50.58 7.41
N LEU A 469 12.05 -50.19 8.64
CA LEU A 469 13.02 -49.99 9.72
C LEU A 469 13.76 -51.29 10.06
N GLU A 470 13.05 -52.42 10.14
CA GLU A 470 13.65 -53.74 10.24
C GLU A 470 14.65 -54.00 9.08
N SER A 471 14.25 -53.78 7.82
CA SER A 471 15.13 -53.99 6.67
C SER A 471 16.40 -53.12 6.64
N LEU A 472 16.42 -51.99 7.36
CA LEU A 472 17.53 -51.05 7.40
C LEU A 472 18.55 -51.39 8.48
N TYR A 473 18.11 -51.95 9.61
CA TYR A 473 18.95 -52.14 10.80
C TYR A 473 18.99 -53.61 11.31
N SER A 474 18.37 -54.56 10.60
CA SER A 474 18.36 -55.98 10.96
C SER A 474 19.73 -56.66 10.88
N GLY A 475 19.89 -57.75 11.63
CA GLY A 475 21.12 -58.55 11.69
C GLY A 475 22.07 -58.11 12.80
N GLY A 476 21.55 -57.46 13.85
CA GLY A 476 22.32 -56.94 14.97
C GLY A 476 23.07 -55.63 14.71
N THR A 477 22.75 -54.92 13.62
CA THR A 477 23.34 -53.60 13.28
C THR A 477 22.55 -52.41 13.84
N GLY A 478 21.33 -52.63 14.33
CA GLY A 478 20.58 -51.61 15.07
C GLY A 478 19.06 -51.81 15.19
N PHE A 479 18.47 -52.91 14.70
CA PHE A 479 17.08 -53.27 14.94
C PHE A 479 16.99 -54.30 16.07
N TRP A 480 16.03 -54.15 16.97
CA TRP A 480 15.92 -55.01 18.16
C TRP A 480 14.56 -55.69 18.34
N GLY A 481 13.53 -55.17 17.68
CA GLY A 481 12.18 -55.75 17.69
C GLY A 481 11.10 -54.68 17.65
N TYR A 482 9.96 -55.00 18.25
CA TYR A 482 8.77 -54.15 18.30
C TYR A 482 8.23 -54.03 19.73
N ASN A 483 7.88 -52.82 20.14
CA ASN A 483 7.13 -52.60 21.38
C ASN A 483 5.63 -52.55 21.07
N VAL A 484 4.80 -53.04 22.00
CA VAL A 484 3.34 -53.14 21.82
C VAL A 484 2.64 -52.42 22.96
N TYR A 485 1.83 -51.43 22.60
CA TYR A 485 1.10 -50.54 23.51
C TYR A 485 -0.40 -50.79 23.43
N ARG A 486 -1.12 -50.52 24.52
CA ARG A 486 -2.58 -50.64 24.60
C ARG A 486 -3.20 -49.43 25.28
N ALA A 487 -4.25 -48.87 24.71
CA ALA A 487 -5.08 -47.89 25.41
C ALA A 487 -6.05 -48.58 26.40
N PRO A 488 -6.23 -48.07 27.64
CA PRO A 488 -7.36 -48.45 28.49
C PRO A 488 -8.71 -48.28 27.78
N ALA A 489 -9.71 -49.07 28.14
CA ALA A 489 -11.03 -48.99 27.50
C ALA A 489 -11.67 -47.60 27.67
N GLY A 490 -11.89 -46.89 26.57
CA GLY A 490 -12.40 -45.51 26.56
C GLY A 490 -11.33 -44.42 26.70
N SER A 491 -10.05 -44.77 26.67
CA SER A 491 -8.90 -43.85 26.64
C SER A 491 -8.33 -43.72 25.23
N THR A 492 -7.76 -42.56 24.91
CA THR A 492 -6.86 -42.34 23.75
C THR A 492 -5.38 -42.42 24.12
N SER A 493 -5.06 -42.45 25.41
CA SER A 493 -3.68 -42.56 25.91
C SER A 493 -3.25 -44.03 26.01
N PHE A 494 -2.11 -44.36 25.43
CA PHE A 494 -1.55 -45.71 25.34
C PHE A 494 -0.52 -45.98 26.45
N GLY A 495 -0.24 -47.26 26.71
CA GLY A 495 0.81 -47.67 27.64
C GLY A 495 1.33 -49.07 27.30
N LEU A 496 2.62 -49.32 27.57
CA LEU A 496 3.31 -50.55 27.17
C LEU A 496 2.66 -51.79 27.81
N VAL A 497 2.42 -52.82 27.00
CA VAL A 497 1.87 -54.12 27.46
C VAL A 497 2.75 -55.33 27.13
N GLY A 498 3.70 -55.19 26.21
CA GLY A 498 4.77 -56.16 25.97
C GLY A 498 5.61 -55.85 24.73
N GLN A 499 6.49 -56.78 24.35
CA GLN A 499 7.42 -56.65 23.22
C GLN A 499 7.44 -57.92 22.36
N VAL A 500 7.92 -57.80 21.12
CA VAL A 500 8.26 -58.91 20.22
C VAL A 500 9.65 -58.68 19.66
N ALA A 501 10.60 -59.57 19.97
CA ALA A 501 11.99 -59.47 19.50
C ALA A 501 12.11 -59.64 17.97
N GLU A 502 13.19 -59.09 17.40
CA GLU A 502 13.63 -59.35 16.01
C GLU A 502 13.72 -60.87 15.71
N ASP A 503 13.43 -61.28 14.46
CA ASP A 503 14.00 -62.51 13.88
C ASP A 503 15.36 -62.20 13.21
N PRO A 504 16.51 -62.41 13.88
CA PRO A 504 17.83 -62.09 13.34
C PRO A 504 18.25 -62.98 12.16
N THR A 505 17.40 -63.90 11.71
CA THR A 505 17.61 -64.69 10.49
C THR A 505 16.93 -64.08 9.25
N GLY A 506 16.07 -63.07 9.42
CA GLY A 506 15.31 -62.44 8.34
C GLY A 506 14.35 -63.39 7.62
N ALA A 507 13.87 -64.45 8.30
CA ALA A 507 13.02 -65.48 7.72
C ALA A 507 11.53 -65.25 7.98
N ALA A 508 11.19 -64.48 9.02
CA ALA A 508 9.84 -64.03 9.32
C ALA A 508 9.33 -63.03 8.26
N THR A 509 8.09 -63.23 7.80
CA THR A 509 7.36 -62.28 6.93
C THR A 509 6.23 -61.59 7.69
N GLY A 510 6.30 -61.57 9.01
CA GLY A 510 5.33 -60.92 9.88
C GLY A 510 5.43 -61.39 11.33
N TYR A 511 5.04 -60.49 12.22
CA TYR A 511 5.20 -60.59 13.67
C TYR A 511 3.84 -60.73 14.36
N SER A 512 3.84 -61.25 15.58
CA SER A 512 2.61 -61.44 16.35
C SER A 512 2.83 -61.32 17.86
N PHE A 513 1.87 -60.72 18.55
CA PHE A 513 1.83 -60.61 20.01
C PHE A 513 0.48 -61.08 20.53
N THR A 514 0.43 -61.81 21.64
CA THR A 514 -0.83 -62.19 22.28
C THR A 514 -0.95 -61.51 23.63
N ASP A 515 -1.84 -60.54 23.72
CA ASP A 515 -2.17 -59.87 24.97
C ASP A 515 -3.24 -60.64 25.73
N THR A 516 -2.89 -61.11 26.92
CA THR A 516 -3.76 -61.84 27.84
C THR A 516 -4.40 -60.93 28.89
N GLY A 517 -4.08 -59.63 28.93
CA GLY A 517 -4.46 -58.73 30.01
C GLY A 517 -3.65 -58.94 31.30
N ALA A 518 -2.56 -59.70 31.24
CA ALA A 518 -1.64 -59.89 32.37
C ALA A 518 -0.95 -58.57 32.78
N THR A 519 -0.56 -57.77 31.79
CA THR A 519 0.05 -56.45 31.96
C THR A 519 -1.03 -55.37 31.93
N THR A 520 -1.04 -54.47 32.92
CA THR A 520 -1.85 -53.23 32.89
C THR A 520 -1.08 -52.17 32.09
N PRO A 521 -1.72 -51.31 31.28
CA PRO A 521 -0.98 -50.32 30.48
C PRO A 521 -0.32 -49.32 31.45
N GLY A 522 0.97 -49.03 31.25
CA GLY A 522 1.74 -48.25 32.23
C GLY A 522 2.13 -49.02 33.50
N GLY A 523 2.16 -50.37 33.43
CA GLY A 523 2.58 -51.24 34.54
C GLY A 523 4.03 -51.74 34.44
N GLY A 524 4.71 -51.52 33.31
CA GLY A 524 6.14 -51.78 33.14
C GLY A 524 6.98 -50.63 33.71
N PRO A 525 8.23 -50.88 34.14
CA PRO A 525 9.10 -49.81 34.66
C PRO A 525 9.27 -48.70 33.60
N GLY A 526 9.06 -47.44 33.99
CA GLY A 526 9.23 -46.27 33.12
C GLY A 526 7.99 -45.77 32.38
N SER A 527 7.00 -46.63 32.08
CA SER A 527 5.80 -46.22 31.34
C SER A 527 4.63 -45.82 32.26
N THR A 528 3.90 -44.76 31.92
CA THR A 528 2.59 -44.42 32.53
C THR A 528 1.53 -44.26 31.45
N SER A 529 0.24 -44.29 31.81
CA SER A 529 -0.87 -44.10 30.86
C SER A 529 -1.03 -42.64 30.36
N THR A 530 -0.03 -41.79 30.58
CA THR A 530 0.01 -40.37 30.19
C THR A 530 1.33 -40.00 29.52
N PHE A 531 2.20 -40.98 29.23
CA PHE A 531 3.53 -40.77 28.65
C PHE A 531 3.57 -41.33 27.22
N PRO A 532 3.83 -40.51 26.18
CA PRO A 532 3.95 -41.00 24.81
C PRO A 532 5.25 -41.81 24.59
N THR A 533 5.28 -42.55 23.49
CA THR A 533 6.20 -43.64 23.13
C THR A 533 7.62 -43.20 22.77
N ALA A 534 8.36 -42.65 23.73
CA ALA A 534 9.77 -42.28 23.56
C ALA A 534 10.64 -42.68 24.78
N THR A 535 10.27 -43.74 25.51
CA THR A 535 10.94 -44.18 26.74
C THR A 535 11.07 -45.70 26.84
N ASP A 536 11.79 -46.30 25.88
CA ASP A 536 12.90 -47.23 26.18
C ASP A 536 13.70 -47.40 24.86
N PRO A 537 14.66 -46.51 24.53
CA PRO A 537 15.63 -46.88 23.52
C PRO A 537 16.29 -48.16 24.02
N GLY A 538 16.49 -49.16 23.15
CA GLY A 538 17.10 -50.45 23.55
C GLY A 538 18.58 -50.37 23.93
N ILE A 539 19.03 -49.24 24.45
CA ILE A 539 20.29 -48.97 25.13
C ILE A 539 20.23 -49.61 26.52
N ASP A 540 21.24 -50.38 26.92
CA ASP A 540 21.32 -51.04 28.24
C ASP A 540 21.55 -50.03 29.38
N CYS A 541 20.47 -49.39 29.79
CA CYS A 541 20.40 -48.51 30.94
C CYS A 541 19.89 -49.25 32.19
N SER A 542 20.03 -50.59 32.24
CA SER A 542 19.44 -51.43 33.29
C SER A 542 20.02 -51.21 34.70
N ALA A 543 21.14 -50.48 34.80
CA ALA A 543 21.67 -49.95 36.04
C ALA A 543 21.28 -48.46 36.19
N ASN A 544 20.64 -48.10 37.32
CA ASN A 544 20.32 -46.71 37.68
C ASN A 544 21.52 -45.74 37.67
N SER A 545 22.75 -46.24 37.57
CA SER A 545 23.99 -45.45 37.44
C SER A 545 24.38 -45.11 35.99
N ALA A 546 23.62 -45.56 34.99
CA ALA A 546 23.85 -45.25 33.57
C ALA A 546 23.10 -43.98 33.10
N TRP A 547 22.12 -43.53 33.89
CA TRP A 547 21.42 -42.26 33.72
C TRP A 547 22.06 -41.18 34.59
N LEU A 548 22.13 -39.96 34.08
CA LEU A 548 22.50 -38.80 34.90
C LEU A 548 21.48 -38.61 36.03
N PRO A 549 21.93 -38.45 37.29
CA PRO A 549 21.06 -38.31 38.45
C PRO A 549 20.37 -36.93 38.46
N ALA A 550 19.21 -36.86 39.10
CA ALA A 550 18.54 -35.58 39.37
C ALA A 550 19.42 -34.62 40.18
N THR A 551 20.18 -35.19 41.15
CA THR A 551 21.11 -34.47 42.04
C THR A 551 22.45 -35.20 42.12
N SER A 552 23.55 -34.50 41.91
CA SER A 552 24.92 -35.02 42.06
C SER A 552 25.70 -34.25 43.14
N THR A 553 26.84 -34.79 43.56
CA THR A 553 27.84 -34.04 44.35
C THR A 553 28.98 -33.49 43.50
N GLN A 554 29.00 -33.80 42.20
CA GLN A 554 29.93 -33.21 41.22
C GLN A 554 29.17 -32.12 40.43
N PRO A 555 29.69 -30.88 40.35
CA PRO A 555 28.93 -29.75 39.83
C PRO A 555 28.31 -29.93 38.43
N ASP A 556 29.01 -30.59 37.52
CA ASP A 556 28.62 -30.61 36.08
C ASP A 556 28.11 -32.01 35.69
N SER A 557 27.17 -32.56 36.48
CA SER A 557 26.73 -33.96 36.34
C SER A 557 25.33 -34.29 36.88
N SER A 558 24.47 -33.29 37.05
CA SER A 558 23.06 -33.53 37.40
C SER A 558 22.12 -32.52 36.78
N ILE A 559 20.94 -33.02 36.38
CA ILE A 559 19.95 -32.25 35.61
C ILE A 559 19.52 -30.97 36.33
N GLU A 560 19.27 -31.03 37.64
CA GLU A 560 18.90 -29.83 38.42
C GLU A 560 20.00 -28.76 38.42
N GLN A 561 21.26 -29.19 38.35
CA GLN A 561 22.40 -28.26 38.37
C GLN A 561 22.69 -27.66 36.99
N GLU A 562 22.57 -28.45 35.92
CA GLU A 562 22.66 -27.94 34.54
C GLU A 562 21.64 -26.83 34.27
N ILE A 563 20.41 -27.00 34.75
CA ILE A 563 19.35 -25.99 34.62
C ILE A 563 19.61 -24.82 35.59
N GLY A 564 19.94 -25.13 36.84
CA GLY A 564 20.02 -24.13 37.91
C GLY A 564 21.21 -23.18 37.81
N LEU A 565 22.30 -23.59 37.13
CA LEU A 565 23.44 -22.72 36.84
C LEU A 565 23.13 -21.74 35.69
N ASP A 566 22.39 -22.16 34.65
CA ASP A 566 21.90 -21.22 33.62
C ASP A 566 20.93 -20.19 34.21
N ASP A 567 19.99 -20.63 35.07
CA ASP A 567 19.12 -19.72 35.84
C ASP A 567 19.93 -18.74 36.72
N ALA A 568 21.04 -19.20 37.30
CA ALA A 568 21.93 -18.36 38.10
C ALA A 568 22.62 -17.32 37.21
N PHE A 569 23.23 -17.75 36.11
CA PHE A 569 23.89 -16.88 35.14
C PHE A 569 22.95 -15.82 34.57
N ALA A 570 21.73 -16.22 34.16
CA ALA A 570 20.72 -15.32 33.63
C ALA A 570 20.36 -14.22 34.64
N ALA A 571 20.13 -14.60 35.90
CA ALA A 571 19.86 -13.65 36.98
C ALA A 571 21.08 -12.76 37.32
N ASN A 572 22.30 -13.32 37.28
CA ASN A 572 23.55 -12.64 37.65
C ASN A 572 24.02 -11.63 36.61
N ASN A 573 23.68 -11.85 35.33
CA ASN A 573 24.01 -10.98 34.20
C ASN A 573 22.83 -10.10 33.74
N GLY A 574 21.63 -10.38 34.23
CA GLY A 574 20.43 -9.56 34.05
C GLY A 574 19.66 -9.83 32.75
N LEU A 575 19.77 -11.04 32.19
CA LEU A 575 19.18 -11.41 30.90
C LEU A 575 17.68 -11.06 30.85
N THR A 576 17.35 -10.05 30.05
CA THR A 576 15.98 -9.58 29.86
C THR A 576 15.25 -10.41 28.81
N ASN A 577 13.96 -10.67 29.02
CA ASN A 577 13.16 -11.58 28.19
C ASN A 577 13.61 -13.06 28.28
N PHE A 578 14.13 -13.47 29.45
CA PHE A 578 14.41 -14.86 29.76
C PHE A 578 13.15 -15.63 30.15
N SER A 579 12.91 -16.75 29.49
CA SER A 579 11.80 -17.68 29.68
C SER A 579 12.02 -18.53 30.94
N THR A 580 11.86 -17.93 32.12
CA THR A 580 12.01 -18.63 33.41
C THR A 580 11.06 -19.83 33.51
N GLY A 581 11.59 -21.05 33.58
CA GLY A 581 10.80 -22.29 33.53
C GLY A 581 10.66 -22.89 32.13
N GLY A 582 11.34 -22.36 31.11
CA GLY A 582 11.57 -23.03 29.82
C GLY A 582 12.88 -23.83 29.83
N LEU A 583 12.92 -24.94 29.09
CA LEU A 583 14.10 -25.78 28.94
C LEU A 583 14.21 -26.36 27.52
N VAL A 584 15.30 -26.07 26.82
CA VAL A 584 15.74 -26.86 25.67
C VAL A 584 16.87 -27.76 26.15
N THR A 585 16.76 -29.08 26.03
CA THR A 585 17.89 -29.96 26.38
C THR A 585 18.89 -30.03 25.23
N GLY A 586 20.19 -30.02 25.56
CA GLY A 586 21.24 -30.21 24.56
C GLY A 586 21.04 -31.50 23.75
N GLU A 587 21.25 -31.44 22.44
CA GLU A 587 20.97 -32.54 21.49
C GLU A 587 19.53 -33.11 21.55
N HIS A 588 18.56 -32.35 22.07
CA HIS A 588 17.22 -32.84 22.43
C HIS A 588 17.23 -34.09 23.36
N SER A 589 18.31 -34.26 24.13
CA SER A 589 18.59 -35.48 24.89
C SER A 589 17.94 -35.52 26.28
N GLY A 590 17.75 -36.72 26.83
CA GLY A 590 17.42 -36.92 28.24
C GLY A 590 16.01 -36.53 28.68
N LEU A 591 15.10 -36.19 27.75
CA LEU A 591 13.67 -36.07 28.05
C LEU A 591 13.07 -37.42 28.50
N GLU A 592 13.66 -38.51 28.01
CA GLU A 592 13.42 -39.89 28.36
C GLU A 592 14.07 -40.34 29.68
N ASN A 593 14.95 -39.53 30.27
CA ASN A 593 15.68 -39.88 31.49
C ASN A 593 14.70 -39.98 32.68
N PRO A 594 14.65 -41.09 33.45
CA PRO A 594 13.70 -41.27 34.54
C PRO A 594 13.86 -40.25 35.69
N ASN A 595 14.98 -39.51 35.74
CA ASN A 595 15.21 -38.41 36.67
C ASN A 595 14.67 -37.06 36.16
N MET A 596 14.40 -36.91 34.86
CA MET A 596 13.95 -35.65 34.25
C MET A 596 12.63 -35.14 34.84
N PRO A 597 11.56 -35.94 35.04
CA PRO A 597 10.29 -35.44 35.58
C PRO A 597 10.44 -34.87 37.00
N LYS A 598 11.27 -35.50 37.85
CA LYS A 598 11.60 -34.95 39.18
C LYS A 598 12.36 -33.63 39.04
N SER A 599 13.40 -33.61 38.20
CA SER A 599 14.27 -32.45 38.01
C SER A 599 13.49 -31.23 37.48
N MET A 600 12.63 -31.43 36.48
CA MET A 600 11.69 -30.42 36.00
C MET A 600 10.78 -29.88 37.12
N ALA A 601 10.30 -30.74 38.03
CA ALA A 601 9.47 -30.33 39.16
C ALA A 601 10.23 -29.58 40.26
N ASP A 602 11.49 -29.96 40.53
CA ASP A 602 12.35 -29.24 41.47
C ASP A 602 12.84 -27.90 40.90
N MET A 603 13.04 -27.80 39.59
CA MET A 603 13.43 -26.55 38.89
C MET A 603 12.22 -25.68 38.48
N GLY A 604 11.00 -26.20 38.53
CA GLY A 604 9.79 -25.46 38.14
C GLY A 604 9.64 -25.26 36.62
N ILE A 605 10.22 -26.15 35.82
CA ILE A 605 10.09 -26.16 34.36
C ILE A 605 8.63 -26.42 33.98
N SER A 606 8.00 -25.47 33.28
CA SER A 606 6.62 -25.57 32.78
C SER A 606 6.55 -25.79 31.27
N VAL A 607 7.63 -25.52 30.52
CA VAL A 607 7.71 -25.73 29.08
C VAL A 607 9.06 -26.34 28.70
N PHE A 608 9.09 -27.22 27.70
CA PHE A 608 10.35 -27.75 27.16
C PHE A 608 10.32 -27.93 25.63
N GLY A 609 11.42 -27.60 24.95
CA GLY A 609 11.56 -27.72 23.51
C GLY A 609 11.74 -29.17 23.04
N THR A 610 11.09 -29.56 21.94
CA THR A 610 11.16 -30.91 21.36
C THR A 610 11.29 -30.88 19.84
N ASP A 611 12.04 -31.81 19.24
CA ASP A 611 12.16 -31.98 17.78
C ASP A 611 10.82 -32.45 17.17
N ALA A 612 10.17 -31.60 16.36
CA ALA A 612 8.89 -31.91 15.72
C ALA A 612 8.98 -32.95 14.58
N SER A 613 10.18 -33.28 14.08
CA SER A 613 10.34 -34.39 13.12
C SER A 613 10.23 -35.77 13.80
N ARG A 614 10.47 -35.83 15.11
CA ARG A 614 10.24 -36.99 15.97
C ARG A 614 8.90 -36.88 16.68
N GLN A 615 8.66 -35.77 17.38
CA GLN A 615 7.53 -35.56 18.29
C GLN A 615 6.67 -34.37 17.80
N PRO A 616 5.93 -34.50 16.68
CA PRO A 616 5.17 -33.39 16.08
C PRO A 616 3.98 -32.92 16.93
N GLN A 617 3.53 -33.73 17.89
CA GLN A 617 2.39 -33.42 18.77
C GLN A 617 2.86 -32.96 20.14
N SER A 618 2.19 -31.95 20.72
CA SER A 618 2.49 -31.52 22.09
C SER A 618 2.02 -32.57 23.11
N TYR A 619 2.82 -32.77 24.17
CA TYR A 619 2.56 -33.70 25.27
C TYR A 619 3.04 -33.10 26.60
N THR A 620 2.76 -33.77 27.72
CA THR A 620 3.14 -33.28 29.05
C THR A 620 3.97 -34.28 29.84
N ILE A 621 5.03 -33.81 30.49
CA ILE A 621 5.80 -34.55 31.49
C ILE A 621 5.31 -34.13 32.88
N GLN A 622 4.85 -35.09 33.68
CA GLN A 622 4.37 -34.85 35.04
C GLN A 622 5.41 -35.29 36.07
N GLY A 623 5.81 -34.35 36.92
CA GLY A 623 6.82 -34.52 37.95
C GLY A 623 6.28 -34.35 39.36
N THR A 624 7.04 -34.82 40.34
CA THR A 624 6.86 -34.47 41.75
C THR A 624 8.22 -34.12 42.34
N SER A 625 8.34 -32.91 42.87
CA SER A 625 9.57 -32.36 43.43
C SER A 625 9.97 -33.08 44.72
N ALA A 626 11.21 -32.87 45.18
CA ALA A 626 11.69 -33.37 46.46
C ALA A 626 10.89 -32.82 47.67
N SER A 627 10.22 -31.67 47.50
CA SER A 627 9.29 -31.09 48.49
C SER A 627 7.87 -31.64 48.42
N GLY A 628 7.55 -32.50 47.44
CA GLY A 628 6.24 -33.12 47.24
C GLY A 628 5.26 -32.25 46.45
N ALA A 629 5.72 -31.18 45.78
CA ALA A 629 4.90 -30.39 44.88
C ALA A 629 4.82 -31.08 43.50
N SER A 630 3.61 -31.23 42.97
CA SER A 630 3.42 -31.73 41.60
C SER A 630 3.65 -30.60 40.60
N ASN A 631 4.28 -30.94 39.48
CA ASN A 631 4.54 -30.04 38.36
C ASN A 631 4.16 -30.71 37.04
N THR A 632 3.74 -29.93 36.06
CA THR A 632 3.45 -30.39 34.70
C THR A 632 4.19 -29.49 33.74
N ALA A 633 5.17 -30.05 33.03
CA ALA A 633 5.82 -29.39 31.92
C ALA A 633 5.13 -29.80 30.62
N SER A 634 4.90 -28.86 29.70
CA SER A 634 4.30 -29.10 28.38
C SER A 634 5.35 -28.95 27.27
N SER A 635 5.34 -29.80 26.26
CA SER A 635 6.29 -29.68 25.16
C SER A 635 5.94 -28.54 24.21
N ALA A 636 6.96 -27.95 23.62
CA ALA A 636 6.92 -27.04 22.48
C ALA A 636 7.63 -27.74 21.30
N PRO A 637 6.87 -28.32 20.34
CA PRO A 637 7.47 -28.90 19.15
C PRO A 637 8.07 -27.83 18.24
N ARG A 638 9.34 -27.99 17.88
CA ARG A 638 10.14 -27.10 17.04
C ARG A 638 10.47 -27.81 15.73
N TYR A 639 10.27 -27.13 14.60
CA TYR A 639 10.60 -27.64 13.28
C TYR A 639 12.10 -27.58 13.01
N PRO A 640 12.76 -28.70 12.63
CA PRO A 640 14.06 -28.62 12.01
C PRO A 640 13.93 -27.99 10.62
N SER A 641 14.99 -27.29 10.20
CA SER A 641 15.14 -26.80 8.83
C SER A 641 16.30 -27.51 8.14
N ASN A 642 16.38 -27.45 6.81
CA ASN A 642 17.61 -27.79 6.09
C ASN A 642 18.61 -26.62 6.11
N ILE A 643 18.91 -26.14 7.32
CA ILE A 643 20.05 -25.29 7.67
C ILE A 643 20.70 -26.00 8.87
N TYR A 644 21.86 -26.61 8.67
CA TYR A 644 22.39 -27.61 9.61
C TYR A 644 23.24 -27.00 10.73
N TYR A 645 23.18 -27.58 11.92
CA TYR A 645 23.83 -27.11 13.16
C TYR A 645 25.34 -26.87 13.06
N ASN A 646 25.97 -27.58 12.13
CA ASN A 646 27.40 -27.72 11.90
C ASN A 646 27.88 -26.97 10.63
N ALA A 647 27.04 -26.10 10.04
CA ALA A 647 27.35 -25.38 8.81
C ALA A 647 27.30 -23.85 8.98
N ALA A 648 28.46 -23.23 9.17
CA ALA A 648 28.58 -21.79 9.34
C ALA A 648 28.45 -20.98 8.04
N ASN A 649 28.43 -21.63 6.86
CA ASN A 649 28.49 -20.95 5.57
C ASN A 649 27.92 -21.78 4.40
N TRP A 650 27.41 -21.10 3.36
CA TRP A 650 26.68 -21.72 2.23
C TRP A 650 27.42 -22.86 1.49
N PRO A 651 28.74 -22.79 1.21
CA PRO A 651 29.49 -23.93 0.67
C PRO A 651 29.39 -25.21 1.49
N ASP A 652 29.51 -25.11 2.81
CA ASP A 652 29.51 -26.27 3.71
C ASP A 652 28.06 -26.78 3.89
N GLU A 653 27.11 -25.88 4.10
CA GLU A 653 25.64 -26.11 4.11
C GLU A 653 25.16 -26.87 2.85
N LEU A 654 25.51 -26.36 1.66
CA LEU A 654 25.12 -27.00 0.39
C LEU A 654 25.79 -28.36 0.19
N SER A 655 26.97 -28.61 0.76
CA SER A 655 27.62 -29.92 0.66
C SER A 655 26.94 -30.93 1.60
N GLU A 656 26.51 -30.52 2.78
CA GLU A 656 25.75 -31.37 3.70
C GLU A 656 24.36 -31.69 3.13
N TYR A 657 23.60 -30.67 2.71
CA TYR A 657 22.31 -30.85 2.03
C TYR A 657 22.42 -31.77 0.81
N ASN A 658 23.39 -31.53 -0.07
CA ASN A 658 23.56 -32.36 -1.25
C ASN A 658 24.09 -33.77 -0.90
N THR A 659 24.86 -33.92 0.19
CA THR A 659 25.21 -35.24 0.73
C THR A 659 23.95 -36.01 1.14
N ALA A 660 23.01 -35.36 1.83
CA ALA A 660 21.76 -35.96 2.30
C ALA A 660 20.75 -36.26 1.17
N TYR A 661 20.60 -35.38 0.18
CA TYR A 661 19.50 -35.42 -0.80
C TYR A 661 19.89 -35.81 -2.24
N VAL A 662 21.16 -35.74 -2.65
CA VAL A 662 21.57 -36.17 -4.01
C VAL A 662 21.74 -37.68 -4.06
N ALA A 663 21.21 -38.31 -5.12
CA ALA A 663 21.21 -39.76 -5.30
C ALA A 663 22.61 -40.40 -5.20
N GLN A 664 22.69 -41.53 -4.49
CA GLN A 664 23.93 -42.18 -4.09
C GLN A 664 24.95 -42.33 -5.25
N GLY A 665 26.16 -41.82 -5.04
CA GLY A 665 27.26 -41.92 -6.01
C GLY A 665 27.19 -40.93 -7.18
N SER A 666 26.18 -40.05 -7.23
CA SER A 666 26.13 -38.94 -8.19
C SER A 666 27.03 -37.81 -7.70
N SER A 667 27.84 -37.22 -8.60
CA SER A 667 28.79 -36.15 -8.24
C SER A 667 28.07 -34.87 -7.84
N MET A 668 28.54 -34.23 -6.76
CA MET A 668 28.03 -32.93 -6.30
C MET A 668 28.63 -31.73 -7.04
N GLY A 669 29.71 -31.93 -7.82
CA GLY A 669 30.28 -30.88 -8.67
C GLY A 669 31.15 -29.84 -7.97
N ASP A 670 31.49 -30.02 -6.68
CA ASP A 670 32.50 -29.19 -6.01
C ASP A 670 33.85 -29.30 -6.75
N SER A 671 34.42 -28.15 -7.12
CA SER A 671 35.68 -28.05 -7.88
C SER A 671 36.95 -28.21 -7.03
N GLN A 672 36.85 -27.96 -5.73
CA GLN A 672 37.88 -28.17 -4.70
C GLN A 672 37.88 -29.64 -4.25
N TYR A 673 36.70 -30.27 -4.16
CA TYR A 673 36.50 -31.64 -3.71
C TYR A 673 35.74 -32.52 -4.74
N PRO A 674 36.32 -32.76 -5.94
CA PRO A 674 35.63 -33.45 -7.05
C PRO A 674 35.33 -34.94 -6.80
N ALA A 675 35.70 -35.48 -5.64
CA ALA A 675 35.34 -36.83 -5.19
C ALA A 675 34.01 -36.86 -4.41
N GLU A 676 33.45 -35.70 -4.05
CA GLU A 676 32.17 -35.59 -3.35
C GLU A 676 31.02 -36.20 -4.16
N THR A 677 30.28 -37.10 -3.51
CA THR A 677 29.09 -37.73 -4.09
C THR A 677 27.93 -37.76 -3.10
N GLY A 678 26.71 -37.58 -3.59
CA GLY A 678 25.51 -37.72 -2.77
C GLY A 678 25.41 -39.11 -2.14
N LYS A 679 24.74 -39.21 -0.99
CA LYS A 679 24.52 -40.45 -0.22
C LYS A 679 23.04 -40.88 -0.19
N CYS A 680 22.12 -40.10 -0.77
CA CYS A 680 20.67 -40.37 -0.73
C CYS A 680 20.28 -41.69 -1.42
N VAL A 681 19.38 -42.44 -0.79
CA VAL A 681 18.72 -43.63 -1.38
C VAL A 681 17.21 -43.42 -1.36
N ASN A 682 16.53 -43.61 -2.51
CA ASN A 682 15.09 -43.43 -2.62
C ASN A 682 14.33 -44.32 -1.62
N THR A 683 13.40 -43.72 -0.88
CA THR A 683 12.47 -44.39 0.02
C THR A 683 11.02 -44.03 -0.36
N PRO A 684 9.98 -44.65 0.23
CA PRO A 684 8.60 -44.21 0.04
C PRO A 684 8.32 -42.77 0.50
N SER A 685 9.15 -42.21 1.39
CA SER A 685 9.01 -40.86 1.97
C SER A 685 10.04 -39.86 1.44
N THR A 686 11.07 -40.32 0.71
CA THR A 686 12.20 -39.49 0.25
C THR A 686 12.53 -39.82 -1.19
N THR A 687 12.34 -38.85 -2.10
CA THR A 687 12.81 -38.95 -3.49
C THR A 687 14.10 -38.15 -3.63
N CYS A 688 15.21 -38.84 -3.92
CA CYS A 688 16.51 -38.24 -4.10
C CYS A 688 16.57 -37.37 -5.35
N SER A 689 17.26 -36.23 -5.24
CA SER A 689 17.55 -35.40 -6.39
C SER A 689 18.56 -36.09 -7.34
N SER A 690 18.37 -35.86 -8.63
CA SER A 690 19.32 -36.29 -9.67
C SER A 690 20.40 -35.25 -9.99
N ALA A 691 20.36 -34.08 -9.33
CA ALA A 691 21.33 -33.00 -9.46
C ALA A 691 21.51 -32.27 -8.11
N PRO A 692 22.70 -31.71 -7.81
CA PRO A 692 22.89 -30.89 -6.63
C PRO A 692 22.02 -29.62 -6.68
N ALA A 693 21.48 -29.25 -5.53
CA ALA A 693 20.82 -27.97 -5.30
C ALA A 693 21.87 -26.84 -5.25
N SER A 694 21.47 -25.66 -5.74
CA SER A 694 22.12 -24.39 -5.47
C SER A 694 21.45 -23.67 -4.30
N GLU A 695 22.15 -22.70 -3.71
CA GLU A 695 21.64 -21.75 -2.70
C GLU A 695 20.21 -21.28 -3.03
N SER A 696 19.99 -20.76 -4.24
CA SER A 696 18.69 -20.28 -4.69
C SER A 696 17.58 -21.33 -4.76
N THR A 697 17.90 -22.61 -4.98
CA THR A 697 16.90 -23.69 -4.99
C THR A 697 16.63 -24.24 -3.59
N LEU A 698 17.64 -24.21 -2.71
CA LEU A 698 17.47 -24.56 -1.30
C LEU A 698 16.64 -23.49 -0.59
N LEU A 699 17.01 -22.21 -0.73
CA LEU A 699 16.24 -21.06 -0.23
C LEU A 699 14.78 -21.10 -0.68
N ALA A 700 14.51 -21.33 -1.97
CA ALA A 700 13.14 -21.40 -2.49
C ALA A 700 12.35 -22.62 -1.98
N SER A 701 13.02 -23.69 -1.54
CA SER A 701 12.39 -24.86 -0.90
C SER A 701 12.09 -24.58 0.56
N GLU A 702 13.11 -24.21 1.34
CA GLU A 702 12.99 -24.02 2.78
C GLU A 702 12.09 -22.83 3.14
N SER A 703 12.22 -21.69 2.44
CA SER A 703 11.34 -20.56 2.65
C SER A 703 9.88 -20.94 2.37
N ARG A 704 9.62 -21.79 1.37
CA ARG A 704 8.27 -22.27 1.04
C ARG A 704 7.72 -23.24 2.09
N ILE A 705 8.58 -24.06 2.72
CA ILE A 705 8.22 -24.91 3.86
C ILE A 705 7.86 -24.04 5.07
N MET A 706 8.75 -23.12 5.45
CA MET A 706 8.51 -22.16 6.56
C MET A 706 7.23 -21.34 6.33
N LEU A 707 7.02 -20.80 5.12
CA LEU A 707 5.78 -20.12 4.73
C LEU A 707 4.57 -21.05 4.78
N GLY A 708 4.76 -22.34 4.51
CA GLY A 708 3.72 -23.36 4.65
C GLY A 708 3.21 -23.45 6.09
N HIS A 709 4.10 -23.43 7.08
CA HIS A 709 3.73 -23.41 8.50
C HIS A 709 3.13 -22.07 8.93
N VAL A 710 3.81 -20.97 8.60
CA VAL A 710 3.37 -19.59 8.91
C VAL A 710 1.96 -19.31 8.40
N LEU A 711 1.64 -19.71 7.17
CA LEU A 711 0.34 -19.47 6.52
C LEU A 711 -0.72 -20.54 6.86
N ALA A 712 -0.38 -21.57 7.65
CA ALA A 712 -1.30 -22.62 8.07
C ALA A 712 -1.83 -22.43 9.50
N ASP A 713 -1.64 -21.24 10.09
CA ASP A 713 -1.98 -20.94 11.49
C ASP A 713 -1.22 -21.83 12.50
N ASP A 714 0.00 -22.25 12.14
CA ASP A 714 0.80 -23.19 12.93
C ASP A 714 1.69 -22.45 13.94
N PRO A 715 1.46 -22.59 15.26
CA PRO A 715 2.21 -21.85 16.28
C PRO A 715 3.64 -22.34 16.51
N ARG A 716 4.07 -23.45 15.89
CA ARG A 716 5.36 -24.11 16.16
C ARG A 716 6.57 -23.28 15.71
N MET A 717 7.60 -23.26 16.55
CA MET A 717 8.90 -22.64 16.28
C MET A 717 9.65 -23.38 15.16
N ASN A 718 10.66 -22.74 14.59
CA ASN A 718 11.76 -23.42 13.89
C ASN A 718 13.00 -23.37 14.80
N TYR A 719 13.98 -24.26 14.62
CA TYR A 719 15.27 -24.17 15.32
C TYR A 719 16.48 -24.26 14.38
N ALA A 720 17.59 -23.70 14.85
CA ALA A 720 18.89 -23.56 14.18
C ALA A 720 19.96 -23.39 15.29
N HIS A 721 21.24 -23.18 14.94
CA HIS A 721 22.34 -23.12 15.91
C HIS A 721 23.25 -21.92 15.65
N GLN A 722 24.10 -21.56 16.63
CA GLN A 722 24.89 -20.32 16.58
C GLN A 722 25.82 -20.24 15.36
N SER A 723 26.32 -21.37 14.85
CA SER A 723 27.09 -21.45 13.60
C SER A 723 26.38 -20.76 12.42
N ASN A 724 25.07 -20.91 12.30
CA ASN A 724 24.26 -20.38 11.19
C ASN A 724 24.12 -18.84 11.22
N LEU A 725 24.57 -18.20 12.29
CA LEU A 725 24.63 -16.74 12.46
C LEU A 725 26.05 -16.16 12.24
N ILE A 726 27.01 -16.92 11.73
CA ILE A 726 28.39 -16.46 11.52
C ILE A 726 28.57 -15.77 10.14
N GLY A 727 29.26 -14.63 10.12
CA GLY A 727 29.65 -13.95 8.88
C GLY A 727 30.46 -12.65 9.11
N PRO A 728 30.51 -11.74 8.11
CA PRO A 728 30.29 -12.02 6.71
C PRO A 728 31.42 -12.91 6.17
N ALA A 729 31.07 -14.01 5.52
CA ALA A 729 32.04 -14.84 4.81
C ALA A 729 32.09 -14.34 3.36
N THR A 730 33.08 -13.54 2.97
CA THR A 730 33.07 -12.90 1.63
C THR A 730 33.89 -13.66 0.59
N GLN A 731 33.31 -13.99 -0.57
CA GLN A 731 34.02 -14.52 -1.73
C GLN A 731 33.90 -13.56 -2.93
N THR A 732 35.00 -13.31 -3.64
CA THR A 732 34.97 -12.53 -4.89
C THR A 732 35.06 -13.44 -6.12
N VAL A 733 33.93 -13.65 -6.80
CA VAL A 733 33.84 -14.43 -8.04
C VAL A 733 33.57 -13.48 -9.21
N ASN A 734 34.39 -13.57 -10.26
CA ASN A 734 34.28 -12.75 -11.47
C ASN A 734 34.23 -11.21 -11.22
N GLY A 735 34.75 -10.74 -10.07
CA GLY A 735 34.73 -9.33 -9.67
C GLY A 735 33.50 -8.90 -8.88
N THR A 736 32.53 -9.80 -8.63
CA THR A 736 31.45 -9.59 -7.67
C THR A 736 31.88 -10.17 -6.34
N THR A 737 31.85 -9.37 -5.28
CA THR A 737 32.03 -9.87 -3.91
C THR A 737 30.65 -10.16 -3.33
N SER A 738 30.38 -11.41 -3.02
CA SER A 738 29.19 -11.86 -2.31
C SER A 738 29.56 -12.26 -0.90
N ASP A 739 28.67 -12.00 0.06
CA ASP A 739 28.66 -12.68 1.35
C ASP A 739 28.03 -14.06 1.16
N TYR A 740 28.59 -15.07 1.82
CA TYR A 740 28.12 -16.45 1.83
C TYR A 740 28.01 -17.02 3.26
N GLY A 741 28.14 -16.17 4.30
CA GLY A 741 27.79 -16.49 5.68
C GLY A 741 26.32 -16.18 5.98
N TYR A 742 25.95 -16.13 7.27
CA TYR A 742 24.60 -15.83 7.75
C TYR A 742 23.50 -16.66 7.03
N THR A 743 23.70 -17.99 6.96
CA THR A 743 22.82 -18.93 6.23
C THR A 743 21.37 -18.81 6.71
N LEU A 744 21.15 -18.82 8.04
CA LEU A 744 19.84 -18.64 8.66
C LEU A 744 19.22 -17.28 8.30
N LEU A 745 19.94 -16.17 8.50
CA LEU A 745 19.37 -14.84 8.23
C LEU A 745 19.06 -14.65 6.74
N THR A 746 19.80 -15.29 5.84
CA THR A 746 19.52 -15.31 4.40
C THR A 746 18.19 -16.01 4.10
N LEU A 747 17.94 -17.17 4.72
CA LEU A 747 16.67 -17.88 4.64
C LEU A 747 15.50 -17.06 5.21
N LEU A 748 15.67 -16.48 6.40
CA LEU A 748 14.65 -15.66 7.04
C LEU A 748 14.33 -14.38 6.24
N ASN A 749 15.32 -13.78 5.59
CA ASN A 749 15.12 -12.65 4.69
C ASN A 749 14.30 -13.02 3.45
N ASP A 750 14.56 -14.18 2.82
CA ASP A 750 13.80 -14.64 1.66
C ASP A 750 12.34 -14.97 2.02
N MET A 751 12.14 -15.72 3.11
CA MET A 751 10.82 -15.99 3.70
C MET A 751 10.06 -14.70 4.00
N GLN A 752 10.68 -13.75 4.72
CA GLN A 752 10.05 -12.49 5.08
C GLN A 752 9.75 -11.62 3.85
N ALA A 753 10.62 -11.61 2.83
CA ALA A 753 10.39 -10.86 1.60
C ALA A 753 9.19 -11.42 0.82
N GLN A 754 9.07 -12.75 0.72
CA GLN A 754 7.92 -13.42 0.12
C GLN A 754 6.62 -13.11 0.89
N TYR A 755 6.59 -13.36 2.21
CA TYR A 755 5.44 -13.02 3.07
C TYR A 755 5.02 -11.56 2.93
N SER A 756 5.99 -10.64 3.01
CA SER A 756 5.78 -9.20 2.88
C SER A 756 5.33 -8.75 1.49
N SER A 757 5.44 -9.59 0.46
CA SER A 757 4.89 -9.31 -0.86
C SER A 757 3.40 -9.66 -0.98
N TRP A 758 2.89 -10.55 -0.13
CA TRP A 758 1.50 -11.04 -0.17
C TRP A 758 0.63 -10.49 0.97
N TYR A 759 1.18 -10.29 2.17
CA TYR A 759 0.43 -9.92 3.38
C TYR A 759 0.64 -8.47 3.84
N THR A 760 -0.39 -7.88 4.46
CA THR A 760 -0.37 -6.63 5.22
C THR A 760 -0.29 -6.87 6.74
N ALA A 761 -0.82 -8.00 7.22
CA ALA A 761 -0.78 -8.39 8.63
C ALA A 761 0.65 -8.75 9.07
N PRO A 762 1.08 -8.41 10.30
CA PRO A 762 2.40 -8.77 10.80
C PRO A 762 2.50 -10.26 11.13
N LEU A 763 3.73 -10.79 11.13
CA LEU A 763 4.03 -12.07 11.76
C LEU A 763 3.85 -11.95 13.28
N THR A 764 3.22 -12.93 13.90
CA THR A 764 3.08 -13.02 15.36
C THR A 764 4.30 -13.74 15.90
N GLN A 765 5.20 -13.01 16.57
CA GLN A 765 6.44 -13.55 17.10
C GLN A 765 6.18 -14.58 18.20
N MET A 766 6.84 -15.72 18.10
CA MET A 766 6.72 -16.85 19.01
C MET A 766 8.01 -17.09 19.81
N THR A 767 7.84 -17.82 20.90
CA THR A 767 8.83 -18.43 21.79
C THR A 767 8.37 -19.86 22.06
N ASP A 768 9.23 -20.73 22.59
CA ASP A 768 8.81 -22.05 23.07
C ASP A 768 7.64 -21.94 24.06
N ALA A 769 7.71 -20.95 24.97
CA ALA A 769 6.67 -20.69 25.98
C ALA A 769 5.30 -20.33 25.35
N THR A 770 5.27 -19.40 24.39
CA THR A 770 4.01 -19.02 23.70
C THR A 770 3.52 -20.10 22.74
N THR A 771 4.43 -20.91 22.18
CA THR A 771 4.12 -22.08 21.35
C THR A 771 3.34 -23.10 22.16
N SER A 772 3.88 -23.52 23.30
CA SER A 772 3.23 -24.48 24.19
C SER A 772 1.89 -23.96 24.73
N GLN A 773 1.81 -22.65 25.06
CA GLN A 773 0.55 -22.02 25.45
C GLN A 773 -0.50 -22.08 24.32
N THR A 774 -0.16 -21.66 23.10
CA THR A 774 -1.12 -21.58 21.98
C THR A 774 -1.64 -22.96 21.60
N ILE A 775 -0.76 -23.97 21.52
CA ILE A 775 -1.16 -25.36 21.25
C ILE A 775 -2.09 -25.87 22.37
N GLY A 776 -1.77 -25.57 23.64
CA GLY A 776 -2.60 -25.94 24.78
C GLY A 776 -3.99 -25.28 24.78
N GLU A 777 -4.08 -23.99 24.41
CA GLU A 777 -5.34 -23.26 24.28
C GLU A 777 -6.20 -23.83 23.14
N SER A 778 -5.62 -24.08 21.96
CA SER A 778 -6.33 -24.72 20.84
C SER A 778 -6.79 -26.14 21.14
N ALA A 779 -5.95 -26.97 21.79
CA ALA A 779 -6.33 -28.33 22.17
C ALA A 779 -7.46 -28.37 23.24
N ALA A 780 -7.41 -27.44 24.21
CA ALA A 780 -8.47 -27.29 25.21
C ALA A 780 -9.79 -26.79 24.58
N TRP A 781 -9.71 -25.88 23.61
CA TRP A 781 -10.86 -25.41 22.86
C TRP A 781 -11.50 -26.52 22.01
N ALA A 782 -10.72 -27.24 21.20
CA ALA A 782 -11.21 -28.35 20.38
C ALA A 782 -11.89 -29.44 21.24
N SER A 783 -11.34 -29.71 22.43
CA SER A 783 -11.94 -30.62 23.42
C SER A 783 -13.30 -30.13 23.94
N ALA A 784 -13.44 -28.82 24.17
CA ALA A 784 -14.69 -28.21 24.63
C ALA A 784 -15.76 -28.12 23.54
N GLU A 785 -15.36 -27.86 22.28
CA GLU A 785 -16.25 -27.89 21.12
C GLU A 785 -16.78 -29.31 20.89
N GLN A 786 -15.91 -30.32 20.88
CA GLN A 786 -16.29 -31.72 20.75
C GLN A 786 -17.23 -32.19 21.88
N ALA A 787 -17.03 -31.68 23.10
CA ALA A 787 -17.92 -31.96 24.23
C ALA A 787 -19.28 -31.23 24.15
N GLY A 788 -19.44 -30.27 23.25
CA GLY A 788 -20.67 -29.48 23.07
C GLY A 788 -21.02 -28.61 24.28
N THR A 789 -20.03 -28.27 25.13
CA THR A 789 -20.28 -27.50 26.37
C THR A 789 -20.39 -26.00 26.12
N VAL A 790 -19.72 -25.49 25.08
CA VAL A 790 -19.75 -24.09 24.68
C VAL A 790 -20.73 -23.88 23.53
N THR A 791 -21.60 -22.88 23.66
CA THR A 791 -22.50 -22.43 22.60
C THR A 791 -22.27 -20.95 22.32
N ALA A 792 -22.31 -20.56 21.05
CA ALA A 792 -22.26 -19.16 20.66
C ALA A 792 -23.26 -18.81 19.58
N SER A 793 -23.85 -17.62 19.70
CA SER A 793 -24.75 -17.07 18.70
C SER A 793 -24.67 -15.56 18.64
N VAL A 794 -24.93 -14.99 17.46
CA VAL A 794 -25.14 -13.56 17.27
C VAL A 794 -26.63 -13.26 17.24
N SER A 795 -27.04 -12.22 17.95
CA SER A 795 -28.37 -11.63 17.80
C SER A 795 -28.30 -10.12 18.05
N ASN A 796 -28.92 -9.33 17.16
CA ASN A 796 -29.04 -7.88 17.28
C ASN A 796 -27.68 -7.15 17.48
N GLY A 797 -26.63 -7.54 16.74
CA GLY A 797 -25.29 -6.96 16.87
C GLY A 797 -24.61 -7.29 18.21
N SER A 798 -24.87 -8.47 18.77
CA SER A 798 -24.20 -8.95 19.98
C SER A 798 -23.96 -10.44 19.89
N VAL A 799 -22.69 -10.84 19.97
CA VAL A 799 -22.24 -12.22 20.10
C VAL A 799 -22.33 -12.60 21.57
N GLN A 800 -23.07 -13.65 21.88
CA GLN A 800 -23.12 -14.26 23.20
C GLN A 800 -22.43 -15.62 23.14
N VAL A 801 -21.40 -15.81 23.97
CA VAL A 801 -20.65 -17.06 24.11
C VAL A 801 -20.88 -17.59 25.52
N THR A 802 -21.44 -18.78 25.65
CA THR A 802 -21.80 -19.39 26.95
C THR A 802 -21.08 -20.71 27.14
N ASN A 803 -20.37 -20.86 28.24
CA ASN A 803 -19.86 -22.15 28.69
C ASN A 803 -20.89 -22.78 29.64
N SER A 804 -21.65 -23.75 29.17
CA SER A 804 -22.82 -24.26 29.89
C SER A 804 -22.50 -25.26 31.01
N ALA A 805 -21.36 -25.96 30.94
CA ALA A 805 -20.95 -26.99 31.90
C ALA A 805 -19.46 -27.36 31.74
N GLY A 806 -18.86 -27.94 32.79
CA GLY A 806 -17.49 -28.46 32.75
C GLY A 806 -16.50 -27.63 33.58
N ALA A 807 -15.30 -27.46 33.05
CA ALA A 807 -14.29 -26.54 33.59
C ALA A 807 -14.40 -25.15 32.92
N ALA A 808 -13.59 -24.18 33.36
CA ALA A 808 -13.39 -22.96 32.58
C ALA A 808 -12.69 -23.31 31.26
N VAL A 809 -13.11 -22.65 30.17
CA VAL A 809 -12.58 -22.86 28.81
C VAL A 809 -12.10 -21.54 28.27
N THR A 810 -10.93 -21.52 27.64
CA THR A 810 -10.45 -20.37 26.87
C THR A 810 -10.97 -20.51 25.44
N VAL A 811 -11.88 -19.63 25.04
CA VAL A 811 -12.58 -19.69 23.75
C VAL A 811 -11.96 -18.66 22.80
N PRO A 812 -11.58 -19.02 21.57
CA PRO A 812 -11.14 -18.06 20.57
C PRO A 812 -12.38 -17.36 20.00
N ILE A 813 -12.36 -16.03 19.91
CA ILE A 813 -13.48 -15.24 19.40
C ILE A 813 -12.92 -14.21 18.42
N THR A 814 -13.48 -14.19 17.20
CA THR A 814 -13.22 -13.17 16.17
C THR A 814 -14.51 -12.41 15.86
N VAL A 815 -14.41 -11.08 15.78
CA VAL A 815 -15.53 -10.15 15.56
C VAL A 815 -15.09 -8.94 14.72
N PRO A 816 -16.03 -8.18 14.12
CA PRO A 816 -15.70 -7.00 13.31
C PRO A 816 -14.99 -5.90 14.10
N ALA A 817 -14.24 -5.06 13.39
CA ALA A 817 -13.58 -3.89 13.97
C ALA A 817 -14.58 -2.94 14.69
N GLY A 818 -14.15 -2.41 15.85
CA GLY A 818 -14.96 -1.54 16.70
C GLY A 818 -15.86 -2.27 17.71
N SER A 819 -15.85 -3.60 17.74
CA SER A 819 -16.56 -4.42 18.75
C SER A 819 -16.07 -4.15 20.18
N THR A 820 -16.97 -4.32 21.16
CA THR A 820 -16.70 -4.00 22.57
C THR A 820 -17.23 -5.06 23.54
N VAL A 821 -16.58 -5.21 24.69
CA VAL A 821 -17.09 -5.94 25.86
C VAL A 821 -17.27 -4.93 26.99
N ASN A 822 -18.48 -4.84 27.55
CA ASN A 822 -18.84 -3.86 28.59
C ASN A 822 -18.47 -2.39 28.25
N GLY A 823 -18.43 -2.05 26.96
CA GLY A 823 -18.06 -0.72 26.45
C GLY A 823 -16.56 -0.44 26.33
N ALA A 824 -15.69 -1.40 26.65
CA ALA A 824 -14.26 -1.37 26.33
C ALA A 824 -14.00 -2.11 25.01
N ALA A 825 -12.99 -1.69 24.24
CA ALA A 825 -12.62 -2.35 22.98
C ALA A 825 -12.29 -3.84 23.21
N PHE A 826 -12.80 -4.71 22.33
CA PHE A 826 -12.55 -6.15 22.41
C PHE A 826 -11.29 -6.55 21.64
N GLY A 827 -10.51 -7.47 22.21
CA GLY A 827 -9.44 -8.21 21.53
C GLY A 827 -8.30 -7.36 20.96
N GLN A 828 -7.56 -7.98 20.04
CA GLN A 828 -6.46 -7.36 19.29
C GLN A 828 -6.84 -7.28 17.81
N SER A 829 -6.38 -6.23 17.12
CA SER A 829 -6.58 -6.09 15.68
C SER A 829 -5.63 -7.00 14.92
N TYR A 830 -6.16 -7.87 14.06
CA TYR A 830 -5.38 -8.71 13.16
C TYR A 830 -6.18 -8.92 11.88
N GLY A 831 -5.56 -8.81 10.70
CA GLY A 831 -6.22 -9.04 9.41
C GLY A 831 -7.54 -8.29 9.19
N GLY A 832 -7.68 -7.06 9.72
CA GLY A 832 -8.92 -6.26 9.62
C GLY A 832 -10.01 -6.58 10.65
N THR A 833 -9.95 -7.71 11.35
CA THR A 833 -10.88 -8.09 12.43
C THR A 833 -10.30 -7.82 13.82
N LEU A 834 -11.12 -8.00 14.86
CA LEU A 834 -10.71 -8.02 16.26
C LEU A 834 -10.85 -9.43 16.82
N SER A 835 -9.79 -9.97 17.41
CA SER A 835 -9.81 -11.34 17.93
C SER A 835 -9.03 -11.51 19.23
N ALA A 836 -9.50 -12.42 20.10
CA ALA A 836 -8.79 -12.82 21.31
C ALA A 836 -9.29 -14.15 21.91
N TRP A 837 -8.36 -14.89 22.50
CA TRP A 837 -8.60 -15.93 23.47
C TRP A 837 -9.29 -15.36 24.73
N THR A 838 -10.48 -15.87 25.06
CA THR A 838 -11.33 -15.37 26.14
C THR A 838 -11.69 -16.49 27.11
N SER A 839 -11.22 -16.42 28.35
CA SER A 839 -11.57 -17.41 29.38
C SER A 839 -13.01 -17.22 29.88
N ILE A 840 -13.82 -18.28 29.84
CA ILE A 840 -15.22 -18.31 30.26
C ILE A 840 -15.41 -19.45 31.27
N ALA A 841 -15.80 -19.12 32.50
CA ALA A 841 -16.05 -20.10 33.55
C ALA A 841 -17.33 -20.92 33.27
N ALA A 842 -17.40 -22.13 33.82
CA ALA A 842 -18.56 -22.99 33.65
C ALA A 842 -19.81 -22.39 34.33
N GLY A 843 -20.87 -22.19 33.54
CA GLY A 843 -22.11 -21.51 33.91
C GLY A 843 -22.17 -20.03 33.51
N ASP A 844 -21.07 -19.44 33.02
CA ASP A 844 -21.00 -18.02 32.65
C ASP A 844 -21.20 -17.78 31.14
N THR A 845 -21.61 -16.55 30.81
CA THR A 845 -21.79 -16.04 29.46
C THR A 845 -20.98 -14.75 29.28
N THR A 846 -20.18 -14.67 28.23
CA THR A 846 -19.54 -13.43 27.74
C THR A 846 -20.36 -12.84 26.59
N THR A 847 -20.62 -11.54 26.64
CA THR A 847 -21.29 -10.81 25.56
C THR A 847 -20.32 -9.82 24.92
N VAL A 848 -20.03 -10.02 23.63
CA VAL A 848 -19.29 -9.08 22.79
C VAL A 848 -20.30 -8.31 21.94
N THR A 849 -20.45 -7.02 22.19
CA THR A 849 -21.30 -6.14 21.39
C THR A 849 -20.54 -5.75 20.12
N THR A 850 -20.98 -6.25 18.97
CA THR A 850 -20.43 -5.85 17.68
C THR A 850 -20.96 -4.48 17.27
N THR A 851 -20.34 -3.85 16.29
CA THR A 851 -20.86 -2.62 15.70
C THR A 851 -22.21 -2.91 15.06
N THR A 852 -23.29 -2.36 15.62
CA THR A 852 -24.65 -2.61 15.13
C THR A 852 -24.76 -2.24 13.65
N ASP A 853 -25.38 -3.11 12.86
CA ASP A 853 -25.76 -2.81 11.49
C ASP A 853 -26.52 -1.48 11.42
N THR A 854 -26.03 -0.59 10.56
CA THR A 854 -26.64 0.71 10.32
C THR A 854 -26.98 0.79 8.84
N ALA A 855 -28.27 1.00 8.56
CA ALA A 855 -28.76 1.10 7.19
C ALA A 855 -28.01 2.20 6.41
N PRO A 856 -27.72 1.99 5.11
CA PRO A 856 -26.98 2.95 4.30
C PRO A 856 -27.62 4.35 4.30
N ALA A 857 -26.78 5.37 4.42
CA ALA A 857 -27.12 6.78 4.24
C ALA A 857 -26.07 7.46 3.35
N ILE A 858 -26.51 8.10 2.27
CA ILE A 858 -25.63 8.89 1.38
C ILE A 858 -25.38 10.26 2.03
N THR A 859 -24.12 10.55 2.36
CA THR A 859 -23.69 11.74 3.13
C THR A 859 -23.11 12.85 2.25
N SER A 860 -22.78 12.56 0.99
CA SER A 860 -22.32 13.53 0.01
C SER A 860 -23.41 14.51 -0.47
N ALA A 861 -22.97 15.62 -1.05
CA ALA A 861 -23.85 16.62 -1.63
C ALA A 861 -24.59 16.08 -2.88
N ALA A 862 -25.88 16.38 -3.00
CA ALA A 862 -26.74 16.04 -4.12
C ALA A 862 -26.45 16.82 -5.44
N THR A 863 -25.30 17.49 -5.54
CA THR A 863 -24.93 18.32 -6.69
C THR A 863 -23.42 18.29 -6.94
N ALA A 864 -23.02 18.11 -8.19
CA ALA A 864 -21.65 18.27 -8.66
C ALA A 864 -21.59 19.28 -9.81
N ASN A 865 -20.48 20.00 -9.95
CA ASN A 865 -20.27 20.98 -11.02
C ASN A 865 -18.98 20.69 -11.77
N ALA A 866 -19.03 20.74 -13.11
CA ALA A 866 -17.89 20.53 -13.99
C ALA A 866 -17.88 21.57 -15.13
N THR A 867 -16.72 21.75 -15.76
CA THR A 867 -16.59 22.60 -16.95
C THR A 867 -16.17 21.75 -18.15
N ALA A 868 -16.90 21.87 -19.27
CA ALA A 868 -16.61 21.14 -20.50
C ALA A 868 -15.20 21.46 -21.03
N GLY A 869 -14.42 20.42 -21.30
CA GLY A 869 -13.01 20.50 -21.68
C GLY A 869 -12.02 20.64 -20.51
N ALA A 870 -12.48 20.66 -19.26
CA ALA A 870 -11.64 20.64 -18.07
C ALA A 870 -11.86 19.35 -17.25
N ALA A 871 -10.78 18.84 -16.65
CA ALA A 871 -10.88 17.71 -15.75
C ALA A 871 -11.60 18.11 -14.45
N PHE A 872 -12.46 17.24 -13.93
CA PHE A 872 -13.07 17.37 -12.61
C PHE A 872 -13.12 16.01 -11.90
N SER A 873 -13.31 16.05 -10.58
CA SER A 873 -13.61 14.89 -9.75
C SER A 873 -14.53 15.32 -8.61
N ALA A 874 -15.49 14.47 -8.26
CA ALA A 874 -16.38 14.61 -7.13
C ALA A 874 -16.55 13.25 -6.44
N THR A 875 -16.45 13.22 -5.11
CA THR A 875 -16.60 11.99 -4.33
C THR A 875 -18.00 11.90 -3.74
N VAL A 876 -18.69 10.80 -4.03
CA VAL A 876 -19.87 10.34 -3.29
C VAL A 876 -19.38 9.65 -2.02
N THR A 877 -20.01 9.92 -0.89
CA THR A 877 -19.69 9.30 0.40
C THR A 877 -20.96 8.76 1.04
N THR A 878 -20.83 7.65 1.76
CA THR A 878 -21.91 7.06 2.54
C THR A 878 -21.49 6.85 3.99
N SER A 879 -22.47 6.51 4.80
CA SER A 879 -22.32 5.86 6.09
C SER A 879 -23.23 4.64 6.13
N GLY A 880 -22.87 3.64 6.91
CA GLY A 880 -23.62 2.40 7.05
C GLY A 880 -22.68 1.27 7.46
N ASN A 881 -23.23 0.23 8.08
CA ASN A 881 -22.54 -1.00 8.44
C ASN A 881 -23.49 -2.17 8.13
N PRO A 882 -23.10 -3.17 7.32
CA PRO A 882 -21.85 -3.25 6.55
C PRO A 882 -21.70 -2.10 5.55
N THR A 883 -20.45 -1.85 5.13
CA THR A 883 -20.06 -0.81 4.18
C THR A 883 -20.93 -0.83 2.91
N PRO A 884 -21.61 0.26 2.54
CA PRO A 884 -22.52 0.24 1.39
C PRO A 884 -21.79 0.18 0.05
N ALA A 885 -22.22 -0.74 -0.83
CA ALA A 885 -21.88 -0.72 -2.25
C ALA A 885 -22.67 0.39 -2.96
N LEU A 886 -22.05 1.02 -3.96
CA LEU A 886 -22.55 2.22 -4.62
C LEU A 886 -22.78 2.02 -6.12
N THR A 887 -24.00 2.29 -6.58
CA THR A 887 -24.38 2.22 -7.99
C THR A 887 -24.91 3.56 -8.48
N GLU A 888 -24.71 3.84 -9.77
CA GLU A 888 -25.22 5.02 -10.47
C GLU A 888 -26.22 4.59 -11.55
N SER A 889 -27.26 5.38 -11.74
CA SER A 889 -28.21 5.21 -12.84
C SER A 889 -28.66 6.57 -13.39
N GLY A 890 -28.46 6.75 -14.69
CA GLY A 890 -28.58 8.04 -15.35
C GLY A 890 -27.83 8.02 -16.68
N THR A 891 -27.77 9.17 -17.35
CA THR A 891 -26.89 9.38 -18.51
C THR A 891 -25.75 10.27 -18.06
N LEU A 892 -24.52 9.76 -18.09
CA LEU A 892 -23.32 10.58 -17.84
C LEU A 892 -22.96 11.44 -19.07
N PRO A 893 -22.33 12.62 -18.88
CA PRO A 893 -21.70 13.34 -19.98
C PRO A 893 -20.58 12.51 -20.61
N GLY A 894 -20.42 12.58 -21.95
CA GLY A 894 -19.32 11.90 -22.62
C GLY A 894 -17.95 12.35 -22.08
N GLY A 895 -17.12 11.39 -21.67
CA GLY A 895 -15.82 11.65 -21.02
C GLY A 895 -15.86 11.69 -19.48
N VAL A 896 -16.97 11.27 -18.87
CA VAL A 896 -17.15 11.16 -17.41
C VAL A 896 -17.50 9.70 -17.04
N THR A 897 -16.95 9.21 -15.93
CA THR A 897 -17.21 7.88 -15.37
C THR A 897 -17.60 7.97 -13.90
N PHE A 898 -18.44 7.01 -13.47
CA PHE A 898 -18.70 6.72 -12.07
C PHE A 898 -18.00 5.41 -11.70
N THR A 899 -17.34 5.37 -10.54
CA THR A 899 -16.58 4.21 -10.07
C THR A 899 -16.83 4.02 -8.58
N ASP A 900 -17.40 2.89 -8.18
CA ASP A 900 -17.44 2.50 -6.76
C ASP A 900 -16.01 2.17 -6.30
N ASN A 901 -15.62 2.71 -5.15
CA ASN A 901 -14.31 2.44 -4.56
C ASN A 901 -14.35 1.27 -3.55
N GLY A 902 -15.52 0.63 -3.35
CA GLY A 902 -15.70 -0.56 -2.50
C GLY A 902 -15.60 -0.30 -0.99
N ASN A 903 -15.46 0.97 -0.59
CA ASN A 903 -15.23 1.40 0.79
C ASN A 903 -16.31 2.39 1.29
N GLY A 904 -17.52 2.33 0.73
CA GLY A 904 -18.60 3.26 1.04
C GLY A 904 -18.45 4.62 0.38
N THR A 905 -17.48 4.78 -0.53
CA THR A 905 -17.31 5.97 -1.36
C THR A 905 -17.26 5.60 -2.84
N ALA A 906 -17.68 6.52 -3.70
CA ALA A 906 -17.56 6.37 -5.15
C ALA A 906 -17.04 7.66 -5.78
N THR A 907 -16.35 7.53 -6.92
CA THR A 907 -15.69 8.63 -7.62
C THR A 907 -16.42 8.94 -8.91
N LEU A 908 -16.93 10.16 -9.05
CA LEU A 908 -17.50 10.71 -10.28
C LEU A 908 -16.48 11.68 -10.91
N ALA A 909 -15.77 11.25 -11.94
CA ALA A 909 -14.63 11.98 -12.47
C ALA A 909 -14.50 11.89 -13.99
N GLY A 910 -13.69 12.79 -14.57
CA GLY A 910 -13.35 12.77 -15.98
C GLY A 910 -13.17 14.16 -16.58
N THR A 911 -13.17 14.25 -17.91
CA THR A 911 -13.15 15.51 -18.66
C THR A 911 -14.38 15.53 -19.58
N PRO A 912 -15.47 16.24 -19.21
CA PRO A 912 -16.67 16.30 -20.03
C PRO A 912 -16.35 16.89 -21.40
N ALA A 913 -16.77 16.21 -22.47
CA ALA A 913 -16.47 16.60 -23.85
C ALA A 913 -16.98 18.02 -24.17
N THR A 914 -16.31 18.74 -25.07
CA THR A 914 -16.78 20.06 -25.51
C THR A 914 -18.17 19.96 -26.14
N GLY A 915 -19.08 20.88 -25.77
CA GLY A 915 -20.49 20.81 -26.16
C GLY A 915 -21.39 19.91 -25.28
N SER A 916 -20.85 19.22 -24.27
CA SER A 916 -21.65 18.48 -23.27
C SER A 916 -22.25 19.37 -22.16
N SER A 917 -22.45 20.66 -22.41
CA SER A 917 -23.03 21.56 -21.40
C SER A 917 -24.51 21.25 -21.17
N GLY A 918 -24.87 20.99 -19.91
CA GLY A 918 -26.22 20.58 -19.54
C GLY A 918 -26.33 20.20 -18.07
N SER A 919 -27.55 19.81 -17.67
CA SER A 919 -27.84 19.23 -16.37
C SER A 919 -28.09 17.73 -16.54
N TYR A 920 -27.34 16.93 -15.81
CA TYR A 920 -27.36 15.47 -15.86
C TYR A 920 -27.91 14.95 -14.53
N PRO A 921 -29.20 14.58 -14.46
CA PRO A 921 -29.79 13.97 -13.28
C PRO A 921 -29.35 12.51 -13.20
N LEU A 922 -28.61 12.18 -12.15
CA LEU A 922 -28.16 10.83 -11.81
C LEU A 922 -28.90 10.37 -10.55
N THR A 923 -29.11 9.07 -10.41
CA THR A 923 -29.61 8.46 -9.16
C THR A 923 -28.53 7.54 -8.62
N ILE A 924 -27.98 7.92 -7.48
CA ILE A 924 -26.99 7.14 -6.75
C ILE A 924 -27.74 6.25 -5.75
N THR A 925 -27.44 4.96 -5.71
CA THR A 925 -28.02 4.02 -4.74
C THR A 925 -26.91 3.38 -3.93
N ALA A 926 -27.03 3.46 -2.60
CA ALA A 926 -26.16 2.85 -1.63
C ALA A 926 -26.89 1.66 -0.98
N SER A 927 -26.30 0.47 -1.05
CA SER A 927 -26.92 -0.78 -0.60
C SER A 927 -25.96 -1.62 0.26
N SER A 928 -26.47 -2.20 1.33
CA SER A 928 -25.80 -3.23 2.14
C SER A 928 -26.85 -4.22 2.68
N PRO A 929 -26.47 -5.33 3.34
CA PRO A 929 -27.42 -6.22 4.00
C PRO A 929 -28.35 -5.51 5.01
N ALA A 930 -27.87 -4.42 5.62
CA ALA A 930 -28.63 -3.59 6.56
C ALA A 930 -29.72 -2.71 5.89
N GLY A 931 -29.77 -2.64 4.55
CA GLY A 931 -30.80 -1.93 3.80
C GLY A 931 -30.28 -1.22 2.55
N SER A 932 -31.11 -0.37 1.94
CA SER A 932 -30.72 0.43 0.77
C SER A 932 -31.35 1.82 0.83
N THR A 933 -30.63 2.80 0.27
CA THR A 933 -31.11 4.18 0.09
C THR A 933 -30.65 4.74 -1.24
N SER A 934 -31.40 5.71 -1.78
CA SER A 934 -31.02 6.41 -3.01
C SER A 934 -31.04 7.93 -2.83
N GLN A 935 -30.11 8.61 -3.50
CA GLN A 935 -30.03 10.07 -3.60
C GLN A 935 -30.01 10.47 -5.08
N SER A 936 -30.86 11.41 -5.49
CA SER A 936 -30.73 12.06 -6.79
C SER A 936 -29.57 13.06 -6.73
N LEU A 937 -28.54 12.85 -7.55
CA LEU A 937 -27.39 13.74 -7.69
C LEU A 937 -27.46 14.45 -9.04
N THR A 938 -27.39 15.78 -9.05
CA THR A 938 -27.36 16.56 -10.29
C THR A 938 -25.94 16.97 -10.65
N LEU A 939 -25.38 16.42 -11.73
CA LEU A 939 -24.13 16.90 -12.31
C LEU A 939 -24.43 18.02 -13.33
N THR A 940 -23.96 19.23 -13.06
CA THR A 940 -24.08 20.37 -13.98
C THR A 940 -22.77 20.58 -14.72
N VAL A 941 -22.79 20.47 -16.05
CA VAL A 941 -21.65 20.77 -16.91
C VAL A 941 -21.83 22.15 -17.55
N ALA A 942 -20.89 23.05 -17.29
CA ALA A 942 -20.87 24.39 -17.85
C ALA A 942 -19.88 24.51 -19.03
N GLN A 943 -20.16 25.39 -20.00
CA GLN A 943 -19.25 25.72 -21.10
C GLN A 943 -18.72 27.14 -20.89
N ALA A 944 -17.39 27.26 -20.79
CA ALA A 944 -16.69 28.54 -20.72
C ALA A 944 -17.00 29.42 -21.95
N PRO A 945 -16.96 30.76 -21.83
CA PRO A 945 -17.34 31.65 -22.91
C PRO A 945 -16.27 31.76 -23.99
N ALA A 946 -16.66 32.14 -25.21
CA ALA A 946 -15.74 32.43 -26.32
C ALA A 946 -16.21 33.64 -27.12
N ILE A 947 -15.30 34.54 -27.50
CA ILE A 947 -15.62 35.74 -28.29
C ILE A 947 -15.62 35.38 -29.78
N THR A 948 -16.72 35.69 -30.48
CA THR A 948 -16.97 35.29 -31.88
C THR A 948 -17.01 36.46 -32.88
N SER A 949 -16.93 37.70 -32.40
CA SER A 949 -16.81 38.89 -33.25
C SER A 949 -15.46 39.00 -33.95
N ALA A 950 -15.40 39.80 -35.02
CA ALA A 950 -14.15 40.13 -35.71
C ALA A 950 -13.17 40.92 -34.82
N THR A 951 -11.88 40.85 -35.13
CA THR A 951 -10.78 41.44 -34.34
C THR A 951 -10.42 42.88 -34.73
N SER A 952 -11.21 43.56 -35.57
CA SER A 952 -10.98 44.98 -35.89
C SER A 952 -12.21 45.72 -36.42
N ALA A 953 -12.16 47.05 -36.34
CA ALA A 953 -13.11 47.97 -36.95
C ALA A 953 -12.41 49.26 -37.45
N ALA A 954 -13.08 50.01 -38.31
CA ALA A 954 -12.59 51.28 -38.85
C ALA A 954 -13.69 52.36 -38.81
N PHE A 955 -13.42 53.46 -38.09
CA PHE A 955 -14.29 54.63 -38.00
C PHE A 955 -13.63 55.85 -38.67
N THR A 956 -14.38 56.95 -38.82
CA THR A 956 -13.88 58.23 -39.34
C THR A 956 -14.16 59.34 -38.34
N ALA A 957 -13.17 60.17 -38.03
CA ALA A 957 -13.31 61.29 -37.11
C ALA A 957 -14.39 62.27 -37.59
N GLY A 958 -15.27 62.68 -36.68
CA GLY A 958 -16.48 63.48 -36.97
C GLY A 958 -17.69 62.68 -37.46
N THR A 959 -17.55 61.38 -37.73
CA THR A 959 -18.64 60.49 -38.17
C THR A 959 -18.94 59.42 -37.12
N ALA A 960 -20.23 59.16 -36.85
CA ALA A 960 -20.63 58.10 -35.94
C ALA A 960 -20.31 56.72 -36.52
N GLY A 961 -19.62 55.88 -35.74
CA GLY A 961 -19.35 54.47 -36.03
C GLY A 961 -19.98 53.55 -34.99
N THR A 962 -20.16 52.27 -35.36
CA THR A 962 -20.60 51.21 -34.45
C THR A 962 -20.00 49.86 -34.86
N PHE A 963 -19.70 49.02 -33.88
CA PHE A 963 -19.25 47.65 -34.04
C PHE A 963 -19.85 46.79 -32.91
N SER A 964 -20.31 45.58 -33.26
CA SER A 964 -20.91 44.64 -32.31
C SER A 964 -19.95 43.51 -31.95
N VAL A 965 -19.70 43.34 -30.66
CA VAL A 965 -18.99 42.22 -30.05
C VAL A 965 -20.00 41.14 -29.69
N THR A 966 -19.68 39.88 -29.95
CA THR A 966 -20.53 38.73 -29.62
C THR A 966 -19.72 37.65 -28.92
N SER A 967 -20.36 36.92 -28.01
CA SER A 967 -19.77 35.79 -27.31
C SER A 967 -20.74 34.62 -27.15
N THR A 968 -20.20 33.41 -27.03
CA THR A 968 -20.90 32.17 -26.68
C THR A 968 -20.58 31.76 -25.24
N GLY A 969 -21.20 30.67 -24.75
CA GLY A 969 -21.01 30.10 -23.41
C GLY A 969 -22.30 29.46 -22.90
N SER A 970 -22.24 28.63 -21.85
CA SER A 970 -23.45 28.06 -21.23
C SER A 970 -24.22 29.06 -20.36
N SER A 971 -23.55 30.15 -19.98
CA SER A 971 -24.10 31.27 -19.22
C SER A 971 -23.70 32.57 -19.89
N THR A 972 -24.57 33.57 -19.80
CA THR A 972 -24.37 34.91 -20.37
C THR A 972 -23.05 35.51 -19.85
N ALA A 973 -22.11 35.76 -20.76
CA ALA A 973 -20.85 36.40 -20.42
C ALA A 973 -21.01 37.92 -20.26
N ALA A 974 -20.38 38.48 -19.23
CA ALA A 974 -20.13 39.90 -19.11
C ALA A 974 -18.95 40.28 -20.01
N LEU A 975 -19.07 41.38 -20.75
CA LEU A 975 -18.10 41.82 -21.74
C LEU A 975 -17.45 43.14 -21.34
N LYS A 976 -16.12 43.19 -21.41
CA LYS A 976 -15.33 44.38 -21.04
C LYS A 976 -14.25 44.66 -22.08
N GLU A 977 -13.94 45.94 -22.26
CA GLU A 977 -12.80 46.41 -23.03
C GLU A 977 -11.70 46.95 -22.11
N THR A 978 -10.44 46.78 -22.50
CA THR A 978 -9.28 47.44 -21.89
C THR A 978 -8.30 47.91 -22.96
N GLY A 979 -7.98 49.20 -22.93
CA GLY A 979 -7.26 49.91 -23.97
C GLY A 979 -7.53 51.41 -23.86
N ALA A 980 -6.96 52.20 -24.76
CA ALA A 980 -7.34 53.60 -24.90
C ALA A 980 -8.33 53.71 -26.06
N LEU A 981 -9.54 54.21 -25.80
CA LEU A 981 -10.51 54.52 -26.87
C LEU A 981 -10.25 55.93 -27.46
N PRO A 982 -10.57 56.15 -28.75
CA PRO A 982 -10.65 57.50 -29.29
C PRO A 982 -11.69 58.31 -28.52
N GLY A 983 -11.39 59.57 -28.18
CA GLY A 983 -12.35 60.45 -27.51
C GLY A 983 -13.66 60.54 -28.31
N GLY A 984 -14.80 60.28 -27.65
CA GLY A 984 -16.11 60.22 -28.30
C GLY A 984 -16.57 58.82 -28.74
N VAL A 985 -15.76 57.78 -28.55
CA VAL A 985 -16.14 56.36 -28.68
C VAL A 985 -16.25 55.72 -27.29
N THR A 986 -17.25 54.85 -27.10
CA THR A 986 -17.50 54.10 -25.87
C THR A 986 -17.70 52.61 -26.16
N PHE A 987 -17.38 51.78 -25.17
CA PHE A 987 -17.70 50.35 -25.15
C PHE A 987 -18.80 50.10 -24.11
N THR A 988 -19.90 49.48 -24.52
CA THR A 988 -21.06 49.20 -23.65
C THR A 988 -21.39 47.71 -23.67
N ASP A 989 -21.36 47.06 -22.52
CA ASP A 989 -21.90 45.70 -22.37
C ASP A 989 -23.43 45.75 -22.44
N ASN A 990 -24.05 44.91 -23.28
CA ASN A 990 -25.50 44.81 -23.39
C ASN A 990 -26.10 43.80 -22.38
N GLY A 991 -25.26 43.13 -21.57
CA GLY A 991 -25.69 42.21 -20.51
C GLY A 991 -26.32 40.90 -21.02
N ASN A 992 -26.14 40.60 -22.30
CA ASN A 992 -26.75 39.45 -23.00
C ASN A 992 -25.73 38.63 -23.79
N GLY A 993 -24.44 38.72 -23.46
CA GLY A 993 -23.35 38.08 -24.20
C GLY A 993 -22.93 38.84 -25.47
N THR A 994 -23.45 40.06 -25.66
CA THR A 994 -23.01 41.00 -26.70
C THR A 994 -22.63 42.35 -26.09
N ALA A 995 -21.75 43.08 -26.76
CA ALA A 995 -21.37 44.44 -26.39
C ALA A 995 -21.25 45.31 -27.64
N THR A 996 -21.32 46.63 -27.45
CA THR A 996 -21.32 47.60 -28.55
C THR A 996 -20.21 48.61 -28.37
N LEU A 997 -19.28 48.65 -29.33
CA LEU A 997 -18.25 49.67 -29.46
C LEU A 997 -18.77 50.73 -30.43
N ALA A 998 -19.17 51.90 -29.95
CA ALA A 998 -19.85 52.90 -30.77
C ALA A 998 -19.56 54.33 -30.34
N GLY A 999 -19.82 55.28 -31.25
CA GLY A 999 -19.70 56.71 -30.99
C GLY A 999 -19.08 57.47 -32.16
N THR A 1000 -18.82 58.76 -31.97
CA THR A 1000 -18.24 59.63 -32.99
C THR A 1000 -16.83 60.00 -32.54
N PRO A 1001 -15.76 59.46 -33.16
CA PRO A 1001 -14.39 59.85 -32.80
C PRO A 1001 -14.20 61.35 -33.02
N ALA A 1002 -13.64 62.03 -32.03
CA ALA A 1002 -13.46 63.47 -32.06
C ALA A 1002 -12.42 63.89 -33.11
N THR A 1003 -12.56 65.12 -33.62
CA THR A 1003 -11.53 65.72 -34.48
C THR A 1003 -10.20 65.81 -33.73
N GLY A 1004 -9.13 65.23 -34.28
CA GLY A 1004 -7.83 65.12 -33.62
C GLY A 1004 -7.52 63.72 -33.09
N THR A 1005 -8.45 62.76 -33.14
CA THR A 1005 -8.25 61.36 -32.69
C THR A 1005 -8.02 60.40 -33.87
N GLY A 1006 -7.46 60.86 -34.99
CA GLY A 1006 -7.10 59.99 -36.11
C GLY A 1006 -5.88 59.12 -35.77
N GLY A 1007 -6.03 57.80 -35.73
CA GLY A 1007 -5.01 56.89 -35.23
C GLY A 1007 -5.39 55.41 -35.29
N SER A 1008 -4.53 54.55 -34.73
CA SER A 1008 -4.80 53.13 -34.50
C SER A 1008 -4.82 52.86 -32.99
N TYR A 1009 -5.85 52.17 -32.54
CA TYR A 1009 -6.17 51.97 -31.12
C TYR A 1009 -6.22 50.45 -30.83
N PRO A 1010 -5.16 49.86 -30.26
CA PRO A 1010 -5.16 48.47 -29.82
C PRO A 1010 -5.92 48.34 -28.50
N LEU A 1011 -6.92 47.47 -28.49
CA LEU A 1011 -7.82 47.16 -27.38
C LEU A 1011 -7.73 45.66 -27.07
N THR A 1012 -8.14 45.25 -25.88
CA THR A 1012 -8.43 43.85 -25.53
C THR A 1012 -9.87 43.75 -25.07
N ILE A 1013 -10.62 42.80 -25.65
CA ILE A 1013 -11.98 42.47 -25.25
C ILE A 1013 -11.91 41.21 -24.38
N THR A 1014 -12.57 41.24 -23.23
CA THR A 1014 -12.67 40.14 -22.28
C THR A 1014 -14.13 39.72 -22.13
N ALA A 1015 -14.42 38.43 -22.27
CA ALA A 1015 -15.71 37.81 -21.96
C ALA A 1015 -15.56 36.93 -20.72
N THR A 1016 -16.32 37.20 -19.66
CA THR A 1016 -16.24 36.50 -18.38
C THR A 1016 -17.59 35.92 -17.99
N SER A 1017 -17.63 34.65 -17.58
CA SER A 1017 -18.80 34.02 -16.96
C SER A 1017 -18.35 33.13 -15.78
N PRO A 1018 -19.28 32.59 -14.96
CA PRO A 1018 -18.94 31.64 -13.90
C PRO A 1018 -18.18 30.39 -14.38
N ALA A 1019 -18.28 30.06 -15.67
CA ALA A 1019 -17.60 28.91 -16.28
C ALA A 1019 -16.17 29.20 -16.78
N GLY A 1020 -15.74 30.48 -16.82
CA GLY A 1020 -14.39 30.87 -17.25
C GLY A 1020 -14.33 32.22 -17.96
N THR A 1021 -13.16 32.53 -18.54
CA THR A 1021 -12.87 33.80 -19.20
C THR A 1021 -12.19 33.57 -20.55
N ALA A 1022 -12.56 34.36 -21.57
CA ALA A 1022 -11.90 34.41 -22.87
C ALA A 1022 -11.47 35.85 -23.22
N ASN A 1023 -10.32 36.00 -23.86
CA ASN A 1023 -9.75 37.29 -24.28
C ASN A 1023 -9.57 37.33 -25.80
N GLN A 1024 -9.84 38.47 -26.42
CA GLN A 1024 -9.63 38.75 -27.84
C GLN A 1024 -8.90 40.09 -28.01
N SER A 1025 -7.73 40.08 -28.67
CA SER A 1025 -7.08 41.31 -29.12
C SER A 1025 -7.87 41.95 -30.26
N PHE A 1026 -8.08 43.26 -30.19
CA PHE A 1026 -8.92 44.02 -31.12
C PHE A 1026 -8.25 45.32 -31.56
N THR A 1027 -8.39 45.74 -32.82
CA THR A 1027 -7.86 47.02 -33.31
C THR A 1027 -8.96 47.93 -33.87
N LEU A 1028 -9.14 49.11 -33.28
CA LEU A 1028 -9.96 50.18 -33.86
C LEU A 1028 -9.07 51.19 -34.60
N SER A 1029 -9.31 51.38 -35.89
CA SER A 1029 -8.66 52.45 -36.68
C SER A 1029 -9.59 53.65 -36.85
N VAL A 1030 -9.04 54.86 -36.84
CA VAL A 1030 -9.78 56.11 -37.04
C VAL A 1030 -9.10 56.96 -38.12
N ALA A 1031 -9.78 57.16 -39.24
CA ALA A 1031 -9.33 58.05 -40.31
C ALA A 1031 -9.76 59.50 -40.02
N GLN A 1032 -8.95 60.50 -40.39
CA GLN A 1032 -9.22 61.92 -40.14
C GLN A 1032 -8.82 62.78 -41.35
N ALA A 1033 -9.78 63.54 -41.88
CA ALA A 1033 -9.56 64.50 -42.97
C ALA A 1033 -8.53 65.60 -42.58
N PRO A 1034 -7.79 66.16 -43.54
CA PRO A 1034 -6.70 67.05 -43.23
C PRO A 1034 -7.16 68.50 -43.06
N ALA A 1035 -6.32 69.31 -42.42
CA ALA A 1035 -6.53 70.75 -42.30
C ALA A 1035 -5.18 71.48 -42.29
N VAL A 1036 -5.07 72.60 -43.01
CA VAL A 1036 -3.86 73.44 -43.03
C VAL A 1036 -3.77 74.24 -41.72
N THR A 1037 -2.68 74.09 -40.99
CA THR A 1037 -2.46 74.65 -39.63
C THR A 1037 -1.43 75.78 -39.60
N SER A 1038 -0.70 76.03 -40.68
CA SER A 1038 0.19 77.19 -40.80
C SER A 1038 -0.56 78.52 -40.90
N ALA A 1039 0.18 79.62 -40.68
CA ALA A 1039 -0.35 80.96 -40.84
C ALA A 1039 -0.76 81.27 -42.30
N ALA A 1040 -1.81 82.06 -42.48
CA ALA A 1040 -2.33 82.47 -43.79
C ALA A 1040 -1.57 83.65 -44.44
N THR A 1041 -0.44 84.07 -43.87
CA THR A 1041 0.41 85.15 -44.42
C THR A 1041 1.89 84.86 -44.25
N ALA A 1042 2.70 85.28 -45.23
CA ALA A 1042 4.15 85.26 -45.20
C ALA A 1042 4.70 86.61 -45.69
N ALA A 1043 5.91 87.01 -45.25
CA ALA A 1043 6.50 88.29 -45.66
C ALA A 1043 8.00 88.14 -45.96
N PHE A 1044 8.40 88.41 -47.20
CA PHE A 1044 9.79 88.43 -47.67
C PHE A 1044 10.23 89.86 -48.04
N THR A 1045 11.52 90.05 -48.32
CA THR A 1045 12.10 91.33 -48.73
C THR A 1045 12.85 91.16 -50.04
N ALA A 1046 12.61 92.02 -51.02
CA ALA A 1046 13.25 91.97 -52.32
C ALA A 1046 14.78 92.04 -52.19
N GLY A 1047 15.48 91.12 -52.88
CA GLY A 1047 16.93 90.94 -52.81
C GLY A 1047 17.42 90.09 -51.62
N THR A 1048 16.54 89.62 -50.73
CA THR A 1048 16.90 88.79 -49.56
C THR A 1048 16.22 87.43 -49.61
N ALA A 1049 16.92 86.36 -49.26
CA ALA A 1049 16.33 85.02 -49.17
C ALA A 1049 15.30 84.94 -48.03
N GLY A 1050 14.13 84.36 -48.31
CA GLY A 1050 13.08 84.06 -47.36
C GLY A 1050 12.65 82.59 -47.41
N THR A 1051 12.02 82.12 -46.35
CA THR A 1051 11.40 80.79 -46.26
C THR A 1051 10.17 80.82 -45.36
N PHE A 1052 9.20 79.95 -45.64
CA PHE A 1052 7.96 79.76 -44.89
C PHE A 1052 7.50 78.31 -45.02
N THR A 1053 7.12 77.67 -43.91
CA THR A 1053 6.66 76.26 -43.91
C THR A 1053 5.15 76.19 -43.70
N VAL A 1054 4.45 75.54 -44.63
CA VAL A 1054 3.07 75.09 -44.47
C VAL A 1054 3.05 73.79 -43.68
N THR A 1055 2.13 73.67 -42.73
CA THR A 1055 1.89 72.46 -41.94
C THR A 1055 0.42 72.06 -42.04
N THR A 1056 0.11 70.77 -41.91
CA THR A 1056 -1.25 70.24 -41.86
C THR A 1056 -1.43 69.24 -40.72
N SER A 1057 -2.67 69.06 -40.26
CA SER A 1057 -3.11 67.88 -39.51
C SER A 1057 -3.81 66.88 -40.44
N GLY A 1058 -4.05 65.65 -40.00
CA GLY A 1058 -4.80 64.61 -40.72
C GLY A 1058 -4.21 63.22 -40.49
N ASN A 1059 -5.02 62.16 -40.62
CA ASN A 1059 -4.55 60.79 -40.60
C ASN A 1059 -5.28 59.96 -41.68
N PRO A 1060 -4.61 59.44 -42.73
CA PRO A 1060 -3.17 59.53 -43.00
C PRO A 1060 -2.65 60.96 -43.23
N ALA A 1061 -1.32 61.14 -43.27
CA ALA A 1061 -0.72 62.44 -43.58
C ALA A 1061 -1.14 62.93 -44.97
N ALA A 1062 -1.29 64.25 -45.13
CA ALA A 1062 -1.76 64.86 -46.38
C ALA A 1062 -0.62 65.11 -47.38
N ALA A 1063 -0.93 65.01 -48.67
CA ALA A 1063 -0.14 65.60 -49.76
C ALA A 1063 -0.58 67.07 -49.97
N LEU A 1064 0.36 67.94 -50.33
CA LEU A 1064 0.15 69.39 -50.43
C LEU A 1064 0.45 69.96 -51.83
N THR A 1065 -0.34 70.93 -52.27
CA THR A 1065 -0.13 71.66 -53.53
C THR A 1065 -0.36 73.16 -53.35
N GLU A 1066 0.25 73.97 -54.21
CA GLU A 1066 0.11 75.43 -54.25
C GLU A 1066 -0.42 75.88 -55.63
N SER A 1067 -1.25 76.92 -55.64
CA SER A 1067 -1.71 77.59 -56.86
C SER A 1067 -1.79 79.11 -56.67
N GLY A 1068 -1.08 79.84 -57.52
CA GLY A 1068 -0.93 81.29 -57.48
C GLY A 1068 0.26 81.72 -58.35
N THR A 1069 0.48 83.02 -58.49
CA THR A 1069 1.71 83.53 -59.11
C THR A 1069 2.71 83.84 -58.01
N LEU A 1070 3.88 83.20 -58.03
CA LEU A 1070 4.96 83.49 -57.08
C LEU A 1070 5.80 84.71 -57.52
N PRO A 1071 6.40 85.45 -56.58
CA PRO A 1071 7.43 86.44 -56.91
C PRO A 1071 8.61 85.75 -57.60
N GLY A 1072 9.17 86.38 -58.63
CA GLY A 1072 10.33 85.84 -59.36
C GLY A 1072 11.50 85.57 -58.40
N GLY A 1073 11.90 84.29 -58.30
CA GLY A 1073 12.93 83.81 -57.38
C GLY A 1073 12.43 83.04 -56.16
N VAL A 1074 11.12 82.76 -56.04
CA VAL A 1074 10.50 81.95 -54.96
C VAL A 1074 9.83 80.69 -55.53
N THR A 1075 9.88 79.56 -54.81
CA THR A 1075 9.32 78.25 -55.19
C THR A 1075 8.58 77.57 -54.02
N PHE A 1076 7.59 76.73 -54.32
CA PHE A 1076 6.87 75.87 -53.37
C PHE A 1076 7.23 74.38 -53.56
N THR A 1077 7.36 73.62 -52.47
CA THR A 1077 7.74 72.19 -52.47
C THR A 1077 6.99 71.41 -51.39
N ASP A 1078 6.27 70.34 -51.74
CA ASP A 1078 5.69 69.38 -50.78
C ASP A 1078 6.77 68.46 -50.21
N ASN A 1079 6.76 68.25 -48.89
CA ASN A 1079 7.69 67.37 -48.19
C ASN A 1079 7.11 65.95 -47.97
N GLY A 1080 5.87 65.68 -48.39
CA GLY A 1080 5.24 64.35 -48.38
C GLY A 1080 4.85 63.80 -47.01
N ASN A 1081 4.93 64.63 -45.97
CA ASN A 1081 4.69 64.27 -44.57
C ASN A 1081 3.62 65.15 -43.90
N GLY A 1082 2.72 65.76 -44.68
CA GLY A 1082 1.78 66.76 -44.18
C GLY A 1082 2.38 68.18 -44.04
N THR A 1083 3.58 68.43 -44.57
CA THR A 1083 4.18 69.78 -44.59
C THR A 1083 4.72 70.14 -45.98
N ALA A 1084 4.80 71.42 -46.29
CA ALA A 1084 5.40 71.94 -47.52
C ALA A 1084 6.17 73.24 -47.26
N THR A 1085 7.08 73.62 -48.16
CA THR A 1085 7.99 74.75 -47.96
C THR A 1085 7.90 75.73 -49.12
N LEU A 1086 7.69 77.02 -48.81
CA LEU A 1086 7.74 78.15 -49.73
C LEU A 1086 9.03 78.94 -49.48
N ALA A 1087 9.98 78.96 -50.41
CA ALA A 1087 11.31 79.54 -50.18
C ALA A 1087 11.95 80.17 -51.43
N GLY A 1088 12.88 81.09 -51.21
CA GLY A 1088 13.71 81.70 -52.28
C GLY A 1088 13.99 83.18 -52.05
N THR A 1089 14.65 83.83 -53.03
CA THR A 1089 15.04 85.25 -52.97
C THR A 1089 14.22 86.05 -53.97
N PRO A 1090 13.21 86.84 -53.56
CA PRO A 1090 12.43 87.66 -54.49
C PRO A 1090 13.33 88.68 -55.20
N ALA A 1091 13.22 88.79 -56.52
CA ALA A 1091 14.03 89.71 -57.31
C ALA A 1091 13.75 91.19 -56.96
N THR A 1092 14.73 92.07 -57.21
CA THR A 1092 14.54 93.52 -57.08
C THR A 1092 13.50 94.03 -58.08
N GLY A 1093 12.52 94.83 -57.62
CA GLY A 1093 11.37 95.28 -58.42
C GLY A 1093 10.13 94.39 -58.29
N THR A 1094 10.24 93.28 -57.56
CA THR A 1094 9.18 92.29 -57.32
C THR A 1094 8.39 92.58 -56.01
N GLY A 1095 8.45 93.83 -55.53
CA GLY A 1095 7.78 94.27 -54.30
C GLY A 1095 6.26 94.39 -54.49
N GLY A 1096 5.49 93.48 -53.91
CA GLY A 1096 4.05 93.37 -54.11
C GLY A 1096 3.38 92.40 -53.13
N SER A 1097 2.08 92.17 -53.32
CA SER A 1097 1.30 91.18 -52.56
C SER A 1097 0.87 90.06 -53.49
N TYR A 1098 1.19 88.82 -53.12
CA TYR A 1098 1.00 87.62 -53.93
C TYR A 1098 0.00 86.68 -53.24
N PRO A 1099 -1.26 86.62 -53.71
CA PRO A 1099 -2.24 85.68 -53.19
C PRO A 1099 -2.01 84.29 -53.77
N LEU A 1100 -1.79 83.32 -52.89
CA LEU A 1100 -1.61 81.90 -53.18
C LEU A 1100 -2.75 81.12 -52.54
N THR A 1101 -3.00 79.89 -53.01
CA THR A 1101 -3.89 78.94 -52.34
C THR A 1101 -3.16 77.63 -52.14
N ILE A 1102 -3.13 77.15 -50.90
CA ILE A 1102 -2.55 75.86 -50.53
C ILE A 1102 -3.66 74.85 -50.33
N THR A 1103 -3.52 73.65 -50.91
CA THR A 1103 -4.49 72.56 -50.78
C THR A 1103 -3.80 71.34 -50.18
N SER A 1104 -4.49 70.63 -49.28
CA SER A 1104 -4.03 69.44 -48.57
C SER A 1104 -5.06 68.32 -48.69
N THR A 1105 -4.63 67.11 -49.05
CA THR A 1105 -5.53 65.96 -49.31
C THR A 1105 -4.99 64.66 -48.72
N ASN A 1106 -5.88 63.86 -48.11
CA ASN A 1106 -5.64 62.46 -47.71
C ASN A 1106 -6.87 61.59 -48.04
N SER A 1107 -6.86 60.30 -47.66
CA SER A 1107 -7.97 59.37 -47.95
C SER A 1107 -9.29 59.66 -47.22
N ALA A 1108 -9.27 60.52 -46.19
CA ALA A 1108 -10.45 60.94 -45.44
C ALA A 1108 -11.00 62.32 -45.87
N GLY A 1109 -10.28 63.09 -46.68
CA GLY A 1109 -10.79 64.33 -47.27
C GLY A 1109 -9.73 65.30 -47.79
N THR A 1110 -10.19 66.51 -48.13
CA THR A 1110 -9.38 67.63 -48.66
C THR A 1110 -9.72 68.93 -47.93
N ALA A 1111 -8.72 69.78 -47.70
CA ALA A 1111 -8.89 71.15 -47.20
C ALA A 1111 -7.95 72.13 -47.93
N SER A 1112 -8.38 73.38 -48.09
CA SER A 1112 -7.59 74.45 -48.72
C SER A 1112 -7.56 75.73 -47.86
N GLN A 1113 -6.45 76.46 -47.93
CA GLN A 1113 -6.22 77.74 -47.24
C GLN A 1113 -5.61 78.75 -48.22
N SER A 1114 -6.14 79.99 -48.26
CA SER A 1114 -5.48 81.09 -48.98
C SER A 1114 -4.31 81.64 -48.16
N LEU A 1115 -3.14 81.75 -48.79
CA LEU A 1115 -1.88 82.24 -48.20
C LEU A 1115 -1.44 83.50 -48.95
N THR A 1116 -1.28 84.64 -48.27
CA THR A 1116 -0.77 85.86 -48.91
C THR A 1116 0.72 86.06 -48.60
N LEU A 1117 1.56 86.01 -49.63
CA LEU A 1117 2.99 86.36 -49.54
C LEU A 1117 3.19 87.85 -49.90
N THR A 1118 3.65 88.65 -48.95
CA THR A 1118 4.00 90.07 -49.18
C THR A 1118 5.51 90.21 -49.40
N VAL A 1119 5.94 90.90 -50.46
CA VAL A 1119 7.34 91.24 -50.72
C VAL A 1119 7.54 92.74 -50.53
N THR A 1120 8.40 93.14 -49.61
CA THR A 1120 8.70 94.55 -49.34
C THR A 1120 9.98 95.04 -50.05
N GLN A 1121 10.07 96.35 -50.32
CA GLN A 1121 11.16 96.97 -51.09
C GLN A 1121 11.48 98.40 -50.61
N ALA A 1122 12.77 98.69 -50.38
CA ALA A 1122 13.26 100.01 -49.96
C ALA A 1122 13.20 101.09 -51.08
N PRO A 1123 13.22 102.39 -50.74
CA PRO A 1123 13.06 103.47 -51.72
C PRO A 1123 14.32 103.78 -52.54
N ALA A 1124 14.13 104.02 -53.83
CA ALA A 1124 15.12 104.65 -54.72
C ALA A 1124 14.54 105.94 -55.34
N ILE A 1125 15.32 107.02 -55.45
CA ILE A 1125 14.95 108.24 -56.20
C ILE A 1125 15.37 108.07 -57.67
N THR A 1126 14.45 108.37 -58.60
CA THR A 1126 14.62 108.12 -60.04
C THR A 1126 14.58 109.39 -60.90
N SER A 1127 14.40 110.56 -60.29
CA SER A 1127 14.36 111.88 -60.96
C SER A 1127 15.74 112.51 -61.21
N ALA A 1128 15.76 113.54 -62.06
CA ALA A 1128 16.96 114.32 -62.38
C ALA A 1128 17.39 115.27 -61.22
N ALA A 1129 18.67 115.65 -61.21
CA ALA A 1129 19.32 116.36 -60.10
C ALA A 1129 19.52 117.89 -60.30
N THR A 1130 19.00 118.48 -61.38
CA THR A 1130 19.14 119.93 -61.67
C THR A 1130 17.91 120.49 -62.39
N VAL A 1131 17.63 121.79 -62.19
CA VAL A 1131 16.55 122.54 -62.87
C VAL A 1131 16.90 124.03 -62.98
N THR A 1132 16.47 124.69 -64.06
CA THR A 1132 16.77 126.11 -64.35
C THR A 1132 15.51 126.88 -64.74
N GLY A 1133 15.41 128.16 -64.34
CA GLY A 1133 14.32 129.07 -64.70
C GLY A 1133 14.76 130.53 -64.73
N ARG A 1134 13.80 131.46 -64.82
CA ARG A 1134 14.06 132.91 -64.94
C ARG A 1134 13.11 133.72 -64.05
N MET A 1135 13.58 134.85 -63.53
CA MET A 1135 12.82 135.73 -62.64
C MET A 1135 11.47 136.10 -63.26
N LEU A 1136 10.42 136.08 -62.44
CA LEU A 1136 9.02 136.35 -62.83
C LEU A 1136 8.45 135.43 -63.92
N THR A 1137 9.10 134.30 -64.24
CA THR A 1137 8.55 133.25 -65.14
C THR A 1137 8.25 131.96 -64.38
N PRO A 1138 7.10 131.30 -64.59
CA PRO A 1138 6.75 130.10 -63.82
C PRO A 1138 7.76 128.95 -64.01
N LEU A 1139 8.25 128.38 -62.91
CA LEU A 1139 9.06 127.16 -62.87
C LEU A 1139 8.18 125.95 -62.48
N SER A 1140 8.48 124.76 -63.04
CA SER A 1140 7.93 123.48 -62.60
C SER A 1140 8.95 122.33 -62.77
N PHE A 1141 9.08 121.46 -61.77
CA PHE A 1141 9.91 120.24 -61.78
C PHE A 1141 9.29 119.16 -60.89
N THR A 1142 9.47 117.87 -61.23
CA THR A 1142 8.91 116.74 -60.47
C THR A 1142 9.97 115.70 -60.11
N ALA A 1143 10.07 115.37 -58.82
CA ALA A 1143 10.84 114.25 -58.28
C ALA A 1143 10.01 112.95 -58.27
N THR A 1144 10.65 111.79 -58.41
CA THR A 1144 9.98 110.46 -58.50
C THR A 1144 10.77 109.36 -57.78
N THR A 1145 10.10 108.28 -57.35
CA THR A 1145 10.71 107.15 -56.62
C THR A 1145 10.11 105.78 -56.98
N THR A 1146 10.85 104.70 -56.68
CA THR A 1146 10.34 103.31 -56.63
C THR A 1146 10.48 102.76 -55.21
N ALA A 1147 9.42 102.15 -54.65
CA ALA A 1147 9.39 101.62 -53.28
C ALA A 1147 8.14 100.74 -53.04
N ASN A 1148 8.19 99.79 -52.09
CA ASN A 1148 6.99 99.14 -51.53
C ASN A 1148 7.16 98.91 -50.00
N PRO A 1149 6.41 99.61 -49.12
CA PRO A 1149 5.33 100.56 -49.43
C PRO A 1149 5.85 101.85 -50.09
N THR A 1150 4.95 102.60 -50.74
CA THR A 1150 5.27 103.86 -51.44
C THR A 1150 6.01 104.85 -50.54
N ALA A 1151 7.01 105.54 -51.08
CA ALA A 1151 7.83 106.48 -50.31
C ALA A 1151 7.22 107.89 -50.23
N SER A 1152 7.43 108.57 -49.11
CA SER A 1152 7.25 110.01 -48.96
C SER A 1152 8.52 110.76 -49.40
N LEU A 1153 8.34 111.91 -50.06
CA LEU A 1153 9.42 112.80 -50.48
C LEU A 1153 9.39 114.12 -49.69
N SER A 1154 10.56 114.61 -49.28
CA SER A 1154 10.74 115.92 -48.65
C SER A 1154 12.05 116.60 -49.10
N GLU A 1155 12.14 117.91 -48.92
CA GLU A 1155 13.26 118.75 -49.27
C GLU A 1155 13.88 119.46 -48.05
N THR A 1156 15.18 119.75 -48.10
CA THR A 1156 15.84 120.70 -47.19
C THR A 1156 16.80 121.59 -47.96
N GLY A 1157 16.84 122.89 -47.65
CA GLY A 1157 17.68 123.88 -48.33
C GLY A 1157 16.99 125.24 -48.43
N LEU A 1158 17.68 126.25 -48.96
CA LEU A 1158 17.07 127.57 -49.16
C LEU A 1158 16.22 127.54 -50.44
N LEU A 1159 14.89 127.52 -50.31
CA LEU A 1159 13.99 127.60 -51.46
C LEU A 1159 14.09 128.98 -52.14
N PRO A 1160 14.10 129.06 -53.49
CA PRO A 1160 14.03 130.34 -54.19
C PRO A 1160 12.74 131.07 -53.86
N LEU A 1161 12.83 132.37 -53.56
CA LEU A 1161 11.68 133.16 -53.13
C LEU A 1161 10.58 133.12 -54.20
N GLY A 1162 9.38 132.66 -53.85
CA GLY A 1162 8.25 132.49 -54.78
C GLY A 1162 8.11 131.10 -55.42
N LEU A 1163 8.99 130.15 -55.10
CA LEU A 1163 8.76 128.71 -55.35
C LEU A 1163 8.29 127.99 -54.08
N ALA A 1164 7.45 126.97 -54.28
CA ALA A 1164 7.00 126.04 -53.25
C ALA A 1164 7.30 124.60 -53.69
N PHE A 1165 7.78 123.78 -52.74
CA PHE A 1165 7.87 122.33 -52.92
C PHE A 1165 6.59 121.68 -52.36
N THR A 1166 5.96 120.83 -53.16
CA THR A 1166 4.67 120.21 -52.87
C THR A 1166 4.83 118.69 -52.96
N PRO A 1167 4.97 117.98 -51.82
CA PRO A 1167 4.99 116.53 -51.78
C PRO A 1167 3.71 115.90 -52.34
N GLY A 1168 3.85 114.96 -53.26
CA GLY A 1168 2.78 114.11 -53.77
C GLY A 1168 2.61 112.83 -52.94
N LYS A 1169 1.41 112.26 -52.96
CA LYS A 1169 1.07 111.04 -52.18
C LYS A 1169 1.44 109.72 -52.87
N ASN A 1170 2.04 109.77 -54.05
CA ASN A 1170 2.29 108.62 -54.94
C ASN A 1170 3.79 108.37 -55.21
N GLY A 1171 4.68 108.72 -54.28
CA GLY A 1171 6.13 108.60 -54.48
C GLY A 1171 6.73 109.67 -55.40
N THR A 1172 6.02 110.78 -55.59
CA THR A 1172 6.47 111.94 -56.38
C THR A 1172 6.36 113.25 -55.57
N ALA A 1173 7.02 114.32 -56.00
CA ALA A 1173 6.88 115.66 -55.40
C ALA A 1173 7.23 116.75 -56.42
N ALA A 1174 6.54 117.90 -56.38
CA ALA A 1174 6.68 118.95 -57.38
C ALA A 1174 7.27 120.26 -56.79
N LEU A 1175 8.26 120.85 -57.45
CA LEU A 1175 8.79 122.19 -57.15
C LEU A 1175 8.21 123.18 -58.17
N THR A 1176 7.36 124.11 -57.73
CA THR A 1176 6.58 124.98 -58.63
C THR A 1176 6.45 126.41 -58.11
N GLY A 1177 6.35 127.41 -59.00
CA GLY A 1177 6.01 128.79 -58.62
C GLY A 1177 6.61 129.87 -59.52
N LEU A 1178 6.51 131.13 -59.09
CA LEU A 1178 7.06 132.32 -59.76
C LEU A 1178 8.27 132.83 -58.98
N PRO A 1179 9.52 132.58 -59.41
CA PRO A 1179 10.71 132.96 -58.67
C PRO A 1179 10.94 134.48 -58.76
N LEU A 1180 11.13 135.11 -57.61
CA LEU A 1180 11.16 136.57 -57.46
C LEU A 1180 12.57 137.17 -57.36
N LEU A 1181 13.60 136.33 -57.21
CA LEU A 1181 15.00 136.74 -57.08
C LEU A 1181 15.92 135.83 -57.90
N PRO A 1182 16.80 136.37 -58.76
CA PRO A 1182 17.79 135.58 -59.49
C PRO A 1182 18.88 135.09 -58.55
N GLY A 1183 19.41 133.89 -58.81
CA GLY A 1183 20.39 133.22 -57.96
C GLY A 1183 20.42 131.71 -58.16
N THR A 1184 21.44 131.06 -57.61
CA THR A 1184 21.55 129.59 -57.58
C THR A 1184 21.26 129.10 -56.17
N TYR A 1185 20.43 128.07 -56.07
CA TYR A 1185 19.91 127.52 -54.82
C TYR A 1185 20.13 126.02 -54.80
N HIS A 1186 20.49 125.47 -53.64
CA HIS A 1186 20.75 124.04 -53.47
C HIS A 1186 19.76 123.45 -52.48
N LEU A 1187 19.08 122.39 -52.93
CA LEU A 1187 18.11 121.60 -52.18
C LEU A 1187 18.64 120.17 -52.04
N LYS A 1188 18.20 119.46 -50.99
CA LYS A 1188 18.41 118.04 -50.81
C LYS A 1188 17.06 117.34 -50.70
N LEU A 1189 16.76 116.48 -51.67
CA LEU A 1189 15.60 115.61 -51.68
C LEU A 1189 15.86 114.35 -50.84
N THR A 1190 14.87 113.92 -50.07
CA THR A 1190 14.90 112.70 -49.25
C THR A 1190 13.65 111.89 -49.53
N ALA A 1191 13.83 110.63 -49.93
CA ALA A 1191 12.75 109.64 -50.03
C ALA A 1191 12.81 108.70 -48.82
N ARG A 1192 11.66 108.35 -48.25
CA ARG A 1192 11.56 107.44 -47.10
C ARG A 1192 10.28 106.63 -47.13
N ASN A 1193 10.34 105.37 -46.73
CA ASN A 1193 9.19 104.53 -46.41
C ASN A 1193 9.48 103.73 -45.12
N ALA A 1194 8.66 102.72 -44.81
CA ALA A 1194 8.85 101.85 -43.65
C ALA A 1194 10.07 100.91 -43.76
N THR A 1195 10.62 100.67 -44.96
CA THR A 1195 11.74 99.75 -45.21
C THR A 1195 13.08 100.44 -45.47
N GLY A 1196 13.13 101.77 -45.61
CA GLY A 1196 14.38 102.51 -45.74
C GLY A 1196 14.23 103.99 -46.13
N SER A 1197 15.36 104.64 -46.39
CA SER A 1197 15.42 106.02 -46.87
C SER A 1197 16.65 106.25 -47.73
N THR A 1198 16.53 107.11 -48.74
CA THR A 1198 17.61 107.52 -49.64
C THR A 1198 17.54 109.03 -49.92
N THR A 1199 18.64 109.66 -50.36
CA THR A 1199 18.70 111.11 -50.57
C THR A 1199 19.46 111.49 -51.85
N GLN A 1200 19.00 112.54 -52.53
CA GLN A 1200 19.58 113.08 -53.76
C GLN A 1200 19.71 114.61 -53.64
N ALA A 1201 20.80 115.21 -54.14
CA ALA A 1201 20.92 116.66 -54.22
C ALA A 1201 20.20 117.21 -55.48
N LEU A 1202 19.60 118.39 -55.37
CA LEU A 1202 18.90 119.11 -56.44
C LEU A 1202 19.40 120.56 -56.50
N THR A 1203 19.93 120.99 -57.64
CA THR A 1203 20.32 122.41 -57.85
C THR A 1203 19.28 123.15 -58.68
N VAL A 1204 18.89 124.35 -58.24
CA VAL A 1204 17.87 125.20 -58.84
C VAL A 1204 18.49 126.56 -59.19
N THR A 1205 18.51 126.94 -60.47
CA THR A 1205 19.15 128.19 -60.93
C THR A 1205 18.13 129.15 -61.56
N ILE A 1206 18.05 130.38 -61.07
CA ILE A 1206 17.13 131.42 -61.56
C ILE A 1206 17.95 132.56 -62.20
N GLY A 1207 17.77 132.78 -63.51
CA GLY A 1207 18.34 133.91 -64.25
C GLY A 1207 17.52 135.21 -64.12
N ALA A 1208 18.12 136.35 -64.46
CA ALA A 1208 17.47 137.68 -64.45
C ALA A 1208 16.52 137.90 -65.64
#